data_AF-A0AAP5WCB5-F1
#
_entry.id   AF-A0AAP5WCB5-F1
#
_cell.length_a   1.000
_cell.length_b   1.000
_cell.length_c   1.000
_cell.angle_alpha   90.00
_cell.angle_beta   90.00
_cell.angle_gamma   90.00
#
_symmetry.space_group_name_H-M   'P 1'
#
loop_
_entity.id
_entity.type
_entity.pdbx_description
1 polymer ?
#
loop_
_entity_poly.entity_id
_entity_poly.type
_entity_poly.pdbx_seq_one_letter_code
_entity_poly.pdbx_strand_id
1 'polypeptide(L)'
;MSQTLTPAAPQDLNARRHRLRRYRAVIFDMDGVITDTAGVHAQAWKELFDGALPAVGALPANAAVVAADPDVLRPFDAAADYLHHVDGRPREDGVRTFFASRGLRVPEADAPEADAAPELTVLALAERKQGYFEQVLERDGVRVFPEAQDLLERLRAKGVPVALVTSSKNSRAVLTAGGVLDFFPVIVDGNTAVERGLPGKPDPAMFWEAARELGVDVADAMVLEDAVSGVKAASDGRFGLVIGVDREPELGKGRLKAAGAHLVVQDYGTLHLEDRTTTPFDPAWVLRWDRFDPASEGTREVLCTLANGYWGTRGAVPGTRISSVHYPGTYMAGVFNRLTSMVQGRVVETEHMVNIQDWTPLVVTPRHGRPLLPGEENLVEYGQEMDLRRGVLSRTMTFEDEQGRRTTVHTRQFTSLANRHLAAIELTVVAENWSGDLTVRSKIEGRVANLNVSDDRTLANQHLEPVQAREIDGETVLLETATNQSGIHVAVATRTRQVAPVGHHEPIRRPVDGSDLVVGQDILLHVDEGVPLVLEKIAAVATSHDHANASVWESAVKDVQRAQNFRNLLTLHEQRWGTNWDRFSVRIDLAEPYRHQRRSTAAEAGGEYAPPVVDAGHSAPVGSAVPMGKDGASLRQQLALNLHTFHVLQTAYGRRRDLDASVGARGLHGEGYRGHIFWDEIYVYPMLTLRRPEITRGLLMYRYRRLNEARANAQAAGWAGAMYPWQSGADGSEETPTELWNPRSRMWMPDNSHNQRHVSLDIAYSVLRYIEITKDTSFISDYGAEMLVEISRFFMSMTLHNAVTDRYEIHGVMGPDEFHDGYPETPGSGLRNNAYTNVLTSWVLAETARLVRWLDTIDDGLPELMEISEEEIERWEEVSTRLTVPFFEEGEEAGILAQFEGYQDLLEFDWEAYRAKYGNIGRMDLILQAEGDATNRYKLSKQADTLMLGYLFSSEELDRILRRMGYELPQEAFERMVTYYEARSTHGSTLSRLVHAWVAARTDPDRSWDLFTEALESDLSDTQGGTTKEGIHLGLMAGTVDTVIRCYAGLETRDDVVRLHPRMPAQLPGARFTIRFRQQPVVIHMTQREVTVAAGEGMWHDVPMIIAGREHTLSPGEKLTVPLD
;
A
#
# COMPACT_ATOMS: atom_id res chain seq x y z
N MET A 1 -11.56 -38.27 15.09
CA MET A 1 -12.96 -38.42 14.62
C MET A 1 -13.18 -37.45 13.47
N SER A 2 -13.52 -37.97 12.30
CA SER A 2 -13.69 -37.21 11.06
C SER A 2 -15.02 -36.45 11.10
N GLN A 3 -14.99 -35.12 11.17
CA GLN A 3 -16.14 -34.27 10.89
C GLN A 3 -16.00 -33.73 9.46
N THR A 4 -16.83 -34.27 8.58
CA THR A 4 -17.11 -33.75 7.24
C THR A 4 -17.65 -32.33 7.34
N LEU A 5 -16.82 -31.35 7.01
CA LEU A 5 -17.22 -29.99 6.70
C LEU A 5 -18.07 -30.02 5.42
N THR A 6 -19.37 -29.76 5.55
CA THR A 6 -20.26 -29.53 4.41
C THR A 6 -19.76 -28.28 3.66
N PRO A 7 -19.58 -28.31 2.33
CA PRO A 7 -19.16 -27.11 1.59
C PRO A 7 -20.28 -26.07 1.65
N ALA A 8 -19.94 -24.84 2.04
CA ALA A 8 -20.87 -23.71 1.93
C ALA A 8 -21.34 -23.54 0.47
N ALA A 9 -22.59 -23.13 0.28
CA ALA A 9 -23.21 -22.98 -1.04
C ALA A 9 -22.40 -22.02 -1.94
N PRO A 10 -22.39 -22.21 -3.28
CA PRO A 10 -21.60 -21.39 -4.22
C PRO A 10 -21.89 -19.88 -4.16
N GLN A 11 -23.09 -19.49 -3.70
CA GLN A 11 -23.47 -18.08 -3.52
C GLN A 11 -22.71 -17.41 -2.35
N ASP A 12 -22.38 -18.17 -1.31
CA ASP A 12 -21.64 -17.69 -0.13
C ASP A 12 -20.14 -17.47 -0.44
N LEU A 13 -19.61 -18.22 -1.42
CA LEU A 13 -18.25 -18.06 -1.96
C LEU A 13 -18.09 -16.78 -2.82
N ASN A 14 -19.09 -16.42 -3.63
CA ASN A 14 -19.07 -15.16 -4.40
C ASN A 14 -19.36 -13.94 -3.52
N ALA A 15 -20.19 -14.07 -2.47
CA ALA A 15 -20.37 -13.01 -1.47
C ALA A 15 -19.07 -12.71 -0.69
N ARG A 16 -18.27 -13.74 -0.34
CA ARG A 16 -16.94 -13.56 0.26
C ARG A 16 -15.92 -12.90 -0.69
N ARG A 17 -15.99 -13.17 -2.01
CA ARG A 17 -15.08 -12.58 -3.02
C ARG A 17 -15.22 -11.05 -3.16
N HIS A 18 -16.29 -10.45 -2.68
CA HIS A 18 -16.51 -9.02 -2.83
C HIS A 18 -16.47 -8.23 -1.50
N ARG A 19 -16.19 -8.90 -0.37
CA ARG A 19 -16.21 -8.31 0.98
C ARG A 19 -15.10 -7.29 1.25
N LEU A 20 -13.95 -7.38 0.58
CA LEU A 20 -12.77 -6.56 0.90
C LEU A 20 -12.46 -5.45 -0.13
N ARG A 21 -13.13 -5.43 -1.29
CA ARG A 21 -12.95 -4.38 -2.31
C ARG A 21 -13.78 -3.16 -1.96
N ARG A 22 -13.17 -1.98 -2.01
CA ARG A 22 -13.84 -0.68 -1.83
C ARG A 22 -14.02 0.06 -3.16
N TYR A 23 -15.20 0.64 -3.38
CA TYR A 23 -15.59 1.41 -4.54
C TYR A 23 -15.57 2.92 -4.25
N ARG A 24 -15.33 3.76 -5.26
CA ARG A 24 -15.20 5.21 -5.11
C ARG A 24 -16.49 5.99 -5.32
N ALA A 25 -17.53 5.37 -5.89
CA ALA A 25 -18.83 6.00 -6.07
C ALA A 25 -19.96 4.98 -6.17
N VAL A 26 -21.20 5.46 -6.02
CA VAL A 26 -22.42 4.68 -6.22
C VAL A 26 -23.36 5.43 -7.16
N ILE A 27 -23.71 4.81 -8.27
CA ILE A 27 -24.65 5.31 -9.27
C ILE A 27 -25.96 4.55 -9.11
N PHE A 28 -27.06 5.29 -9.02
CA PHE A 28 -28.39 4.73 -8.81
C PHE A 28 -29.25 4.95 -10.05
N ASP A 29 -30.03 3.95 -10.42
CA ASP A 29 -31.29 4.22 -11.12
C ASP A 29 -32.31 4.88 -10.16
N MET A 30 -33.35 5.48 -10.71
CA MET A 30 -34.41 6.12 -9.94
C MET A 30 -35.55 5.17 -9.61
N ASP A 31 -36.07 4.48 -10.64
CA ASP A 31 -37.30 3.71 -10.58
C ASP A 31 -36.97 2.32 -9.99
N GLY A 32 -37.76 1.82 -9.03
CA GLY A 32 -37.52 0.52 -8.38
C GLY A 32 -36.27 0.43 -7.47
N VAL A 33 -35.36 1.41 -7.55
CA VAL A 33 -34.17 1.55 -6.72
C VAL A 33 -34.38 2.61 -5.63
N ILE A 34 -34.58 3.88 -6.00
CA ILE A 34 -34.76 4.99 -5.04
C ILE A 34 -36.25 5.22 -4.72
N THR A 35 -37.10 5.19 -5.74
CA THR A 35 -38.52 5.56 -5.64
C THR A 35 -39.44 4.51 -6.25
N ASP A 36 -40.61 4.34 -5.64
CA ASP A 36 -41.74 3.59 -6.21
C ASP A 36 -42.58 4.52 -7.11
N THR A 37 -42.05 4.84 -8.29
CA THR A 37 -42.73 5.68 -9.28
C THR A 37 -43.83 4.92 -10.02
N ALA A 38 -43.79 3.58 -10.03
CA ALA A 38 -44.82 2.74 -10.62
C ALA A 38 -46.21 3.05 -10.02
N GLY A 39 -46.28 3.25 -8.69
CA GLY A 39 -47.52 3.68 -8.03
C GLY A 39 -48.05 5.03 -8.53
N VAL A 40 -47.17 6.02 -8.74
CA VAL A 40 -47.54 7.35 -9.26
C VAL A 40 -48.00 7.25 -10.72
N HIS A 41 -47.31 6.44 -11.52
CA HIS A 41 -47.70 6.17 -12.91
C HIS A 41 -49.05 5.48 -12.99
N ALA A 42 -49.29 4.45 -12.19
CA ALA A 42 -50.54 3.72 -12.14
C ALA A 42 -51.71 4.62 -11.74
N GLN A 43 -51.51 5.49 -10.76
CA GLN A 43 -52.51 6.46 -10.32
C GLN A 43 -52.77 7.56 -11.38
N ALA A 44 -51.73 8.05 -12.05
CA ALA A 44 -51.89 9.01 -13.15
C ALA A 44 -52.66 8.41 -14.34
N TRP A 45 -52.38 7.15 -14.68
CA TRP A 45 -53.14 6.41 -15.68
C TRP A 45 -54.58 6.17 -15.25
N LYS A 46 -54.80 5.83 -13.97
CA LYS A 46 -56.13 5.70 -13.40
C LYS A 46 -56.94 6.98 -13.56
N GLU A 47 -56.38 8.13 -13.20
CA GLU A 47 -57.09 9.41 -13.29
C GLU A 47 -57.37 9.83 -14.73
N LEU A 48 -56.41 9.60 -15.64
CA LEU A 48 -56.62 9.82 -17.06
C LEU A 48 -57.73 8.92 -17.61
N PHE A 49 -57.67 7.61 -17.35
CA PHE A 49 -58.61 6.65 -17.90
C PHE A 49 -59.99 6.77 -17.26
N ASP A 50 -60.10 6.93 -15.95
CA ASP A 50 -61.37 7.15 -15.26
C ASP A 50 -62.04 8.44 -15.75
N GLY A 51 -61.25 9.49 -16.02
CA GLY A 51 -61.75 10.73 -16.61
C GLY A 51 -62.17 10.59 -18.09
N ALA A 52 -61.48 9.73 -18.85
CA ALA A 52 -61.73 9.54 -20.28
C ALA A 52 -62.81 8.49 -20.60
N LEU A 53 -62.98 7.46 -19.76
CA LEU A 53 -63.88 6.31 -19.97
C LEU A 53 -65.31 6.73 -20.33
N PRO A 54 -65.97 7.67 -19.61
CA PRO A 54 -67.33 8.10 -19.97
C PRO A 54 -67.42 8.77 -21.35
N ALA A 55 -66.42 9.59 -21.69
CA ALA A 55 -66.38 10.33 -22.96
C ALA A 55 -66.03 9.41 -24.14
N VAL A 56 -65.10 8.48 -23.96
CA VAL A 56 -64.75 7.45 -24.95
C VAL A 56 -65.93 6.49 -25.16
N GLY A 57 -66.62 6.09 -24.09
CA GLY A 57 -67.81 5.24 -24.17
C GLY A 57 -68.99 5.88 -24.91
N ALA A 58 -69.11 7.21 -24.85
CA ALA A 58 -70.14 7.98 -25.54
C ALA A 58 -69.88 8.19 -27.04
N LEU A 59 -68.69 7.81 -27.55
CA LEU A 59 -68.39 7.88 -28.97
C LEU A 59 -69.35 6.97 -29.77
N PRO A 60 -69.85 7.40 -30.95
CA PRO A 60 -70.78 6.60 -31.75
C PRO A 60 -70.28 5.18 -32.05
N ALA A 61 -68.96 5.01 -32.20
CA ALA A 61 -68.31 3.72 -32.45
C ALA A 61 -68.39 2.75 -31.26
N ASN A 62 -68.57 3.24 -30.03
CA ASN A 62 -68.55 2.45 -28.80
C ASN A 62 -69.95 2.26 -28.18
N ALA A 63 -70.96 2.99 -28.65
CA ALA A 63 -72.31 3.00 -28.08
C ALA A 63 -72.96 1.59 -28.02
N ALA A 64 -72.73 0.76 -29.04
CA ALA A 64 -73.25 -0.61 -29.07
C ALA A 64 -72.56 -1.55 -28.06
N VAL A 65 -71.27 -1.34 -27.81
CA VAL A 65 -70.46 -2.13 -26.86
C VAL A 65 -70.89 -1.80 -25.43
N VAL A 66 -71.01 -0.50 -25.11
CA VAL A 66 -71.43 -0.02 -23.78
C VAL A 66 -72.88 -0.41 -23.47
N ALA A 67 -73.78 -0.40 -24.46
CA ALA A 67 -75.17 -0.83 -24.26
C ALA A 67 -75.30 -2.34 -24.00
N ALA A 68 -74.39 -3.16 -24.56
CA ALA A 68 -74.37 -4.61 -24.38
C ALA A 68 -73.75 -5.02 -23.04
N ASP A 69 -72.74 -4.31 -22.58
CA ASP A 69 -72.08 -4.53 -21.30
C ASP A 69 -71.66 -3.19 -20.67
N PRO A 70 -72.45 -2.63 -19.74
CA PRO A 70 -72.09 -1.39 -19.05
C PRO A 70 -70.82 -1.50 -18.20
N ASP A 71 -70.41 -2.71 -17.78
CA ASP A 71 -69.23 -2.91 -16.93
C ASP A 71 -67.92 -2.65 -17.69
N VAL A 72 -67.94 -2.53 -19.03
CA VAL A 72 -66.76 -2.09 -19.80
C VAL A 72 -66.26 -0.71 -19.37
N LEU A 73 -67.15 0.12 -18.78
CA LEU A 73 -66.84 1.44 -18.22
C LEU A 73 -66.45 1.42 -16.74
N ARG A 74 -66.26 0.25 -16.10
CA ARG A 74 -65.75 0.20 -14.72
C ARG A 74 -64.43 0.96 -14.61
N PRO A 75 -64.18 1.65 -13.48
CA PRO A 75 -62.93 2.35 -13.24
C PRO A 75 -61.70 1.48 -13.49
N PHE A 76 -60.63 2.11 -13.94
CA PHE A 76 -59.31 1.54 -14.11
C PHE A 76 -58.76 1.06 -12.76
N ASP A 77 -58.36 -0.20 -12.71
CA ASP A 77 -57.70 -0.77 -11.53
C ASP A 77 -56.18 -0.48 -11.61
N ALA A 78 -55.70 0.40 -10.74
CA ALA A 78 -54.30 0.81 -10.71
C ALA A 78 -53.33 -0.34 -10.37
N ALA A 79 -53.79 -1.45 -9.79
CA ALA A 79 -52.95 -2.62 -9.56
C ALA A 79 -53.05 -3.63 -10.72
N ALA A 80 -54.27 -4.05 -11.07
CA ALA A 80 -54.48 -5.12 -12.03
C ALA A 80 -54.45 -4.63 -13.49
N ASP A 81 -55.20 -3.58 -13.83
CA ASP A 81 -55.30 -3.10 -15.22
C ASP A 81 -53.98 -2.43 -15.66
N TYR A 82 -53.28 -1.75 -14.73
CA TYR A 82 -51.97 -1.15 -15.00
C TYR A 82 -50.95 -2.21 -15.43
N LEU A 83 -50.74 -3.24 -14.62
CA LEU A 83 -49.75 -4.28 -14.89
C LEU A 83 -50.03 -5.04 -16.20
N HIS A 84 -51.31 -5.31 -16.50
CA HIS A 84 -51.66 -6.13 -17.66
C HIS A 84 -51.69 -5.35 -18.98
N HIS A 85 -52.00 -4.05 -18.95
CA HIS A 85 -52.34 -3.31 -20.16
C HIS A 85 -51.46 -2.09 -20.44
N VAL A 86 -50.76 -1.57 -19.43
CA VAL A 86 -50.10 -0.26 -19.53
C VAL A 86 -48.62 -0.33 -19.17
N ASP A 87 -48.27 -1.10 -18.16
CA ASP A 87 -46.90 -1.18 -17.66
C ASP A 87 -45.91 -1.65 -18.75
N GLY A 88 -44.75 -0.98 -18.81
CA GLY A 88 -43.70 -1.25 -19.80
C GLY A 88 -44.01 -0.90 -21.26
N ARG A 89 -45.15 -0.27 -21.57
CA ARG A 89 -45.56 0.08 -22.96
C ARG A 89 -45.40 1.58 -23.26
N PRO A 90 -45.16 1.98 -24.53
CA PRO A 90 -45.31 3.36 -24.97
C PRO A 90 -46.69 3.91 -24.59
N ARG A 91 -46.80 5.22 -24.31
CA ARG A 91 -48.03 5.82 -23.76
C ARG A 91 -49.23 5.60 -24.68
N GLU A 92 -49.03 5.78 -25.97
CA GLU A 92 -50.01 5.57 -27.03
C GLU A 92 -50.47 4.11 -27.05
N ASP A 93 -49.53 3.17 -26.92
CA ASP A 93 -49.83 1.75 -26.86
C ASP A 93 -50.54 1.35 -25.56
N GLY A 94 -50.23 2.00 -24.45
CA GLY A 94 -50.95 1.85 -23.19
C GLY A 94 -52.42 2.28 -23.32
N VAL A 95 -52.67 3.43 -23.95
CA VAL A 95 -54.02 3.88 -24.30
C VAL A 95 -54.72 2.87 -25.20
N ARG A 96 -54.07 2.45 -26.31
CA ARG A 96 -54.64 1.46 -27.24
C ARG A 96 -54.98 0.15 -26.53
N THR A 97 -54.03 -0.40 -25.79
CA THR A 97 -54.15 -1.72 -25.16
C THR A 97 -55.23 -1.72 -24.09
N PHE A 98 -55.30 -0.69 -23.25
CA PHE A 98 -56.32 -0.61 -22.20
C PHE A 98 -57.73 -0.48 -22.78
N PHE A 99 -57.99 0.46 -23.68
CA PHE A 99 -59.34 0.61 -24.24
C PHE A 99 -59.74 -0.61 -25.08
N ALA A 100 -58.80 -1.19 -25.84
CA ALA A 100 -59.05 -2.42 -26.59
C ALA A 100 -59.35 -3.62 -25.67
N SER A 101 -58.73 -3.72 -24.49
CA SER A 101 -59.04 -4.79 -23.52
C SER A 101 -60.48 -4.71 -22.99
N ARG A 102 -61.11 -3.54 -23.10
CA ARG A 102 -62.54 -3.32 -22.79
C ARG A 102 -63.44 -3.31 -24.02
N GLY A 103 -62.92 -3.64 -25.20
CA GLY A 103 -63.66 -3.61 -26.47
C GLY A 103 -64.01 -2.21 -26.97
N LEU A 104 -63.40 -1.16 -26.39
CA LEU A 104 -63.62 0.24 -26.73
C LEU A 104 -62.59 0.70 -27.77
N ARG A 105 -63.04 1.43 -28.79
CA ARG A 105 -62.19 1.99 -29.84
C ARG A 105 -61.94 3.47 -29.58
N VAL A 106 -60.66 3.83 -29.57
CA VAL A 106 -60.19 5.23 -29.53
C VAL A 106 -59.66 5.59 -30.91
N PRO A 107 -60.06 6.73 -31.52
CA PRO A 107 -59.55 7.16 -32.81
C PRO A 107 -58.04 7.45 -32.79
N GLU A 108 -57.34 7.12 -33.88
CA GLU A 108 -55.99 7.63 -34.14
C GLU A 108 -56.05 9.10 -34.57
N ALA A 109 -54.98 9.86 -34.36
CA ALA A 109 -54.95 11.31 -34.63
C ALA A 109 -55.29 11.68 -36.10
N ASP A 110 -54.96 10.80 -37.05
CA ASP A 110 -55.18 11.02 -38.49
C ASP A 110 -56.49 10.40 -39.02
N ALA A 111 -57.34 9.84 -38.14
CA ALA A 111 -58.59 9.21 -38.55
C ALA A 111 -59.68 10.26 -38.86
N PRO A 112 -60.56 10.05 -39.86
CA PRO A 112 -61.68 10.97 -40.15
C PRO A 112 -62.62 11.20 -38.96
N GLU A 113 -62.63 10.25 -38.02
CA GLU A 113 -63.44 10.26 -36.81
C GLU A 113 -62.83 11.16 -35.71
N ALA A 114 -61.56 11.56 -35.84
CA ALA A 114 -60.84 12.42 -34.90
C ALA A 114 -61.34 13.88 -34.95
N ASP A 115 -61.80 14.38 -36.10
CA ASP A 115 -62.28 15.76 -36.28
C ASP A 115 -63.50 16.09 -35.40
N ALA A 116 -64.29 15.08 -35.04
CA ALA A 116 -65.47 15.25 -34.19
C ALA A 116 -65.14 15.32 -32.69
N ALA A 117 -63.99 14.81 -32.26
CA ALA A 117 -63.55 14.79 -30.87
C ALA A 117 -62.00 14.73 -30.78
N PRO A 118 -61.29 15.81 -31.19
CA PRO A 118 -59.83 15.80 -31.32
C PRO A 118 -59.11 15.54 -29.98
N GLU A 119 -59.77 15.85 -28.87
CA GLU A 119 -59.30 15.67 -27.49
C GLU A 119 -59.36 14.21 -26.99
N LEU A 120 -60.02 13.32 -27.74
CA LEU A 120 -60.22 11.90 -27.40
C LEU A 120 -59.51 10.97 -28.38
N THR A 121 -58.41 11.42 -28.98
CA THR A 121 -57.54 10.58 -29.81
C THR A 121 -56.51 9.86 -28.94
N VAL A 122 -55.91 8.78 -29.46
CA VAL A 122 -54.82 8.06 -28.79
C VAL A 122 -53.68 9.01 -28.42
N LEU A 123 -53.29 9.89 -29.36
CA LEU A 123 -52.23 10.87 -29.15
C LEU A 123 -52.62 11.90 -28.08
N ALA A 124 -53.81 12.51 -28.16
CA ALA A 124 -54.25 13.52 -27.19
C ALA A 124 -54.34 12.96 -25.76
N LEU A 125 -54.83 11.74 -25.59
CA LEU A 125 -54.87 11.09 -24.27
C LEU A 125 -53.46 10.75 -23.76
N ALA A 126 -52.57 10.28 -24.63
CA ALA A 126 -51.18 10.00 -24.28
C ALA A 126 -50.39 11.27 -23.87
N GLU A 127 -50.63 12.40 -24.53
CA GLU A 127 -50.04 13.71 -24.19
C GLU A 127 -50.55 14.23 -22.84
N ARG A 128 -51.87 14.12 -22.59
CA ARG A 128 -52.50 14.53 -21.33
C ARG A 128 -51.99 13.79 -20.10
N LYS A 129 -51.48 12.55 -20.26
CA LYS A 129 -50.92 11.76 -19.15
C LYS A 129 -49.87 12.52 -18.35
N GLN A 130 -49.07 13.38 -19.02
CA GLN A 130 -48.03 14.15 -18.35
C GLN A 130 -48.61 15.08 -17.28
N GLY A 131 -49.70 15.80 -17.57
CA GLY A 131 -50.34 16.70 -16.61
C GLY A 131 -50.95 15.96 -15.41
N TYR A 132 -51.55 14.79 -15.63
CA TYR A 132 -52.03 13.95 -14.52
C TYR A 132 -50.88 13.41 -13.66
N PHE A 133 -49.75 13.06 -14.28
CA PHE A 133 -48.58 12.61 -13.53
C PHE A 133 -48.04 13.71 -12.62
N GLU A 134 -47.92 14.94 -13.11
CA GLU A 134 -47.49 16.10 -12.32
C GLU A 134 -48.46 16.38 -11.17
N GLN A 135 -49.78 16.32 -11.42
CA GLN A 135 -50.81 16.53 -10.38
C GLN A 135 -50.78 15.45 -9.30
N VAL A 136 -50.69 14.17 -9.69
CA VAL A 136 -50.59 13.06 -8.73
C VAL A 136 -49.31 13.18 -7.91
N LEU A 137 -48.18 13.52 -8.55
CA LEU A 137 -46.91 13.69 -7.87
C LEU A 137 -46.92 14.86 -6.88
N GLU A 138 -47.53 16.00 -7.23
CA GLU A 138 -47.69 17.15 -6.33
C GLU A 138 -48.64 16.85 -5.16
N ARG A 139 -49.73 16.12 -5.42
CA ARG A 139 -50.77 15.84 -4.43
C ARG A 139 -50.38 14.72 -3.46
N ASP A 140 -49.93 13.60 -4.00
CA ASP A 140 -49.73 12.35 -3.27
C ASP A 140 -48.24 12.09 -2.96
N GLY A 141 -47.34 12.85 -3.59
CA GLY A 141 -45.90 12.65 -3.48
C GLY A 141 -45.43 11.39 -4.20
N VAL A 142 -44.21 10.97 -3.86
CA VAL A 142 -43.66 9.67 -4.28
C VAL A 142 -43.09 8.97 -3.06
N ARG A 143 -43.28 7.65 -2.97
CA ARG A 143 -42.69 6.86 -1.90
C ARG A 143 -41.21 6.59 -2.20
N VAL A 144 -40.33 7.04 -1.32
CA VAL A 144 -38.90 6.65 -1.29
C VAL A 144 -38.77 5.35 -0.49
N PHE A 145 -37.94 4.43 -0.98
CA PHE A 145 -37.63 3.20 -0.25
C PHE A 145 -36.79 3.50 1.01
N PRO A 146 -37.18 3.05 2.21
CA PRO A 146 -36.45 3.34 3.45
C PRO A 146 -34.97 2.94 3.39
N GLU A 147 -34.67 1.78 2.82
CA GLU A 147 -33.30 1.28 2.63
C GLU A 147 -32.46 2.16 1.68
N ALA A 148 -33.10 2.85 0.73
CA ALA A 148 -32.45 3.79 -0.17
C ALA A 148 -32.04 5.06 0.58
N GLN A 149 -32.96 5.64 1.35
CA GLN A 149 -32.70 6.83 2.15
C GLN A 149 -31.60 6.58 3.18
N ASP A 150 -31.71 5.48 3.92
CA ASP A 150 -30.73 5.02 4.90
C ASP A 150 -29.32 4.88 4.29
N LEU A 151 -29.21 4.31 3.08
CA LEU A 151 -27.94 4.18 2.38
C LEU A 151 -27.40 5.54 1.92
N LEU A 152 -28.23 6.40 1.34
CA LEU A 152 -27.83 7.75 0.89
C LEU A 152 -27.30 8.60 2.05
N GLU A 153 -27.92 8.52 3.23
CA GLU A 153 -27.44 9.19 4.45
C GLU A 153 -26.08 8.67 4.89
N ARG A 154 -25.88 7.35 4.90
CA ARG A 154 -24.57 6.74 5.25
C ARG A 154 -23.49 7.07 4.22
N LEU A 155 -23.79 7.07 2.93
CA LEU A 155 -22.85 7.44 1.87
C LEU A 155 -22.44 8.91 1.98
N ARG A 156 -23.42 9.81 2.21
CA ARG A 156 -23.16 11.24 2.43
C ARG A 156 -22.29 11.48 3.67
N ALA A 157 -22.58 10.79 4.78
CA ALA A 157 -21.78 10.88 6.01
C ALA A 157 -20.32 10.44 5.80
N LYS A 158 -20.08 9.49 4.89
CA LYS A 158 -18.74 9.03 4.48
C LYS A 158 -18.12 9.85 3.35
N GLY A 159 -18.82 10.85 2.81
CA GLY A 159 -18.34 11.67 1.68
C GLY A 159 -18.20 10.90 0.36
N VAL A 160 -18.96 9.82 0.17
CA VAL A 160 -18.91 9.01 -1.05
C VAL A 160 -19.79 9.67 -2.11
N PRO A 161 -19.25 10.00 -3.31
CA PRO A 161 -20.03 10.57 -4.39
C PRO A 161 -21.11 9.61 -4.88
N VAL A 162 -22.26 10.19 -5.22
CA VAL A 162 -23.38 9.48 -5.80
C VAL A 162 -23.92 10.22 -7.01
N ALA A 163 -24.41 9.46 -7.99
CA ALA A 163 -25.10 10.00 -9.16
C ALA A 163 -26.41 9.25 -9.40
N LEU A 164 -27.33 9.92 -10.11
CA LEU A 164 -28.55 9.30 -10.63
C LEU A 164 -28.46 9.16 -12.15
N VAL A 165 -28.82 8.00 -12.69
CA VAL A 165 -28.94 7.74 -14.13
C VAL A 165 -30.30 7.15 -14.44
N THR A 166 -31.18 7.90 -15.12
CA THR A 166 -32.54 7.46 -15.47
C THR A 166 -32.93 7.87 -16.89
N SER A 167 -33.77 7.09 -17.57
CA SER A 167 -34.36 7.50 -18.86
C SER A 167 -35.52 8.50 -18.69
N SER A 168 -35.98 8.74 -17.48
CA SER A 168 -37.08 9.66 -17.19
C SER A 168 -36.68 11.12 -17.41
N LYS A 169 -37.59 11.92 -17.99
CA LYS A 169 -37.46 13.38 -18.10
C LYS A 169 -38.00 14.13 -16.87
N ASN A 170 -38.64 13.42 -15.94
CA ASN A 170 -39.28 14.00 -14.75
C ASN A 170 -38.45 13.82 -13.47
N SER A 171 -37.18 13.40 -13.60
CA SER A 171 -36.33 12.96 -12.49
C SER A 171 -36.28 13.97 -11.33
N ARG A 172 -35.99 15.24 -11.63
CA ARG A 172 -35.88 16.30 -10.61
C ARG A 172 -37.17 16.55 -9.84
N ALA A 173 -38.32 16.53 -10.52
CA ALA A 173 -39.62 16.71 -9.87
C ALA A 173 -39.91 15.54 -8.91
N VAL A 174 -39.65 14.31 -9.35
CA VAL A 174 -39.82 13.09 -8.54
C VAL A 174 -38.92 13.12 -7.30
N LEU A 175 -37.62 13.40 -7.46
CA LEU A 175 -36.68 13.47 -6.34
C LEU A 175 -37.00 14.60 -5.36
N THR A 176 -37.54 15.73 -5.85
CA THR A 176 -37.99 16.86 -5.01
C THR A 176 -39.19 16.44 -4.16
N ALA A 177 -40.21 15.83 -4.77
CA ALA A 177 -41.38 15.32 -4.05
C ALA A 177 -41.02 14.24 -3.03
N GLY A 178 -40.00 13.42 -3.33
CA GLY A 178 -39.45 12.42 -2.41
C GLY A 178 -38.49 12.97 -1.35
N GLY A 179 -38.10 14.25 -1.40
CA GLY A 179 -37.18 14.86 -0.44
C GLY A 179 -35.73 14.36 -0.52
N VAL A 180 -35.31 13.80 -1.66
CA VAL A 180 -33.97 13.19 -1.84
C VAL A 180 -33.12 13.85 -2.92
N LEU A 181 -33.60 14.93 -3.55
CA LEU A 181 -32.85 15.66 -4.59
C LEU A 181 -31.45 16.09 -4.14
N ASP A 182 -31.32 16.61 -2.91
CA ASP A 182 -30.07 17.15 -2.37
C ASP A 182 -28.96 16.09 -2.18
N PHE A 183 -29.29 14.80 -2.29
CA PHE A 183 -28.29 13.73 -2.25
C PHE A 183 -27.57 13.55 -3.59
N PHE A 184 -28.14 14.00 -4.71
CA PHE A 184 -27.63 13.73 -6.07
C PHE A 184 -27.05 15.01 -6.71
N PRO A 185 -25.76 15.30 -6.50
CA PRO A 185 -25.10 16.43 -7.17
C PRO A 185 -24.97 16.21 -8.68
N VAL A 186 -24.97 14.94 -9.13
CA VAL A 186 -24.89 14.53 -10.53
C VAL A 186 -26.16 13.78 -10.91
N ILE A 187 -26.85 14.27 -11.93
CA ILE A 187 -28.06 13.65 -12.49
C ILE A 187 -27.92 13.61 -14.01
N VAL A 188 -27.86 12.40 -14.56
CA VAL A 188 -27.91 12.16 -16.01
C VAL A 188 -29.26 11.55 -16.34
N ASP A 189 -30.20 12.40 -16.74
CA ASP A 189 -31.58 12.00 -17.00
C ASP A 189 -31.95 12.06 -18.49
N GLY A 190 -33.21 11.79 -18.83
CA GLY A 190 -33.68 11.84 -20.21
C GLY A 190 -33.56 13.22 -20.88
N ASN A 191 -33.46 14.31 -20.09
CA ASN A 191 -33.20 15.65 -20.63
C ASN A 191 -31.70 15.83 -20.92
N THR A 192 -30.83 15.40 -20.00
CA THR A 192 -29.37 15.40 -20.20
C THR A 192 -28.98 14.59 -21.44
N ALA A 193 -29.61 13.43 -21.64
CA ALA A 193 -29.35 12.58 -22.82
C ALA A 193 -29.67 13.30 -24.13
N VAL A 194 -30.79 14.04 -24.19
CA VAL A 194 -31.16 14.84 -25.38
C VAL A 194 -30.21 16.03 -25.57
N GLU A 195 -29.90 16.76 -24.50
CA GLU A 195 -29.01 17.92 -24.52
C GLU A 195 -27.62 17.57 -25.04
N ARG A 196 -27.10 16.40 -24.65
CA ARG A 196 -25.74 15.95 -24.95
C ARG A 196 -25.65 14.91 -26.07
N GLY A 197 -26.77 14.59 -26.72
CA GLY A 197 -26.83 13.60 -27.79
C GLY A 197 -26.43 12.18 -27.36
N LEU A 198 -26.64 11.82 -26.09
CA LEU A 198 -26.27 10.52 -25.55
C LEU A 198 -27.34 9.47 -25.92
N PRO A 199 -26.95 8.31 -26.45
CA PRO A 199 -27.87 7.19 -26.64
C PRO A 199 -28.40 6.68 -25.28
N GLY A 200 -29.67 6.26 -25.27
CA GLY A 200 -30.33 5.73 -24.07
C GLY A 200 -29.97 4.27 -23.77
N LYS A 201 -30.27 3.82 -22.55
CA LYS A 201 -30.13 2.41 -22.12
C LYS A 201 -30.81 1.48 -23.17
N PRO A 202 -30.17 0.41 -23.66
CA PRO A 202 -29.06 -0.33 -23.05
C PRO A 202 -27.64 0.16 -23.42
N ASP A 203 -27.50 1.29 -24.11
CA ASP A 203 -26.17 1.88 -24.34
C ASP A 203 -25.56 2.43 -23.03
N PRO A 204 -24.25 2.25 -22.77
CA PRO A 204 -23.59 2.72 -21.56
C PRO A 204 -23.33 4.23 -21.49
N ALA A 205 -23.55 5.01 -22.55
CA ALA A 205 -23.15 6.42 -22.64
C ALA A 205 -23.63 7.28 -21.46
N MET A 206 -24.89 7.13 -21.02
CA MET A 206 -25.40 7.88 -19.86
C MET A 206 -24.68 7.53 -18.56
N PHE A 207 -24.28 6.27 -18.37
CA PHE A 207 -23.53 5.85 -17.19
C PHE A 207 -22.08 6.34 -17.24
N TRP A 208 -21.44 6.30 -18.42
CA TRP A 208 -20.10 6.88 -18.60
C TRP A 208 -20.08 8.36 -18.29
N GLU A 209 -21.11 9.09 -18.71
CA GLU A 209 -21.23 10.51 -18.42
C GLU A 209 -21.39 10.77 -16.92
N ALA A 210 -22.18 9.95 -16.22
CA ALA A 210 -22.30 10.05 -14.77
C ALA A 210 -20.96 9.77 -14.06
N ALA A 211 -20.23 8.73 -14.47
CA ALA A 211 -18.90 8.43 -13.92
C ALA A 211 -17.89 9.56 -14.19
N ARG A 212 -17.94 10.16 -15.39
CA ARG A 212 -17.12 11.31 -15.80
C ARG A 212 -17.39 12.53 -14.93
N GLU A 213 -18.66 12.90 -14.73
CA GLU A 213 -19.04 14.04 -13.87
C GLU A 213 -18.68 13.81 -12.40
N LEU A 214 -18.74 12.55 -11.93
CA LEU A 214 -18.28 12.18 -10.60
C LEU A 214 -16.74 12.16 -10.46
N GLY A 215 -15.99 12.23 -11.57
CA GLY A 215 -14.54 12.13 -11.57
C GLY A 215 -14.02 10.76 -11.13
N VAL A 216 -14.76 9.68 -11.39
CA VAL A 216 -14.39 8.31 -11.01
C VAL A 216 -14.30 7.39 -12.23
N ASP A 217 -13.37 6.44 -12.19
CA ASP A 217 -13.31 5.38 -13.20
C ASP A 217 -14.52 4.45 -13.08
N VAL A 218 -15.08 4.04 -14.22
CA VAL A 218 -16.27 3.17 -14.28
C VAL A 218 -16.08 1.87 -13.50
N ALA A 219 -14.88 1.28 -13.53
CA ALA A 219 -14.59 0.03 -12.82
C ALA A 219 -14.45 0.23 -11.29
N ASP A 220 -14.38 1.47 -10.82
CA ASP A 220 -14.37 1.84 -9.40
C ASP A 220 -15.73 2.34 -8.90
N ALA A 221 -16.73 2.42 -9.77
CA ALA A 221 -18.10 2.76 -9.42
C ALA A 221 -19.00 1.52 -9.27
N MET A 222 -19.96 1.62 -8.37
CA MET A 222 -21.08 0.68 -8.22
C MET A 222 -22.29 1.21 -8.96
N VAL A 223 -23.09 0.33 -9.55
CA VAL A 223 -24.39 0.66 -10.17
C VAL A 223 -25.48 -0.16 -9.50
N LEU A 224 -26.56 0.49 -9.06
CA LEU A 224 -27.79 -0.16 -8.61
C LEU A 224 -28.88 0.10 -9.64
N GLU A 225 -29.51 -0.96 -10.16
CA GLU A 225 -30.46 -0.88 -11.26
C GLU A 225 -31.49 -2.02 -11.18
N ASP A 226 -32.75 -1.76 -11.54
CA ASP A 226 -33.85 -2.73 -11.47
C ASP A 226 -34.28 -3.28 -12.85
N ALA A 227 -33.87 -2.61 -13.95
CA ALA A 227 -34.21 -2.96 -15.32
C ALA A 227 -33.10 -3.76 -16.05
N VAL A 228 -33.51 -4.66 -16.95
CA VAL A 228 -32.60 -5.46 -17.79
C VAL A 228 -31.74 -4.58 -18.70
N SER A 229 -32.32 -3.53 -19.29
CA SER A 229 -31.62 -2.60 -20.19
C SER A 229 -30.55 -1.82 -19.44
N GLY A 230 -30.83 -1.32 -18.23
CA GLY A 230 -29.85 -0.60 -17.41
C GLY A 230 -28.75 -1.52 -16.87
N VAL A 231 -29.09 -2.74 -16.44
CA VAL A 231 -28.09 -3.72 -15.98
C VAL A 231 -27.15 -4.08 -17.13
N LYS A 232 -27.70 -4.25 -18.33
CA LYS A 232 -26.92 -4.49 -19.54
C LYS A 232 -26.03 -3.29 -19.87
N ALA A 233 -26.54 -2.07 -19.83
CA ALA A 233 -25.75 -0.85 -20.03
C ALA A 233 -24.60 -0.74 -19.02
N ALA A 234 -24.85 -0.97 -17.72
CA ALA A 234 -23.81 -0.92 -16.70
C ALA A 234 -22.79 -2.06 -16.84
N SER A 235 -23.23 -3.26 -17.25
CA SER A 235 -22.35 -4.40 -17.51
C SER A 235 -21.46 -4.15 -18.73
N ASP A 236 -22.05 -3.73 -19.84
CA ASP A 236 -21.36 -3.44 -21.10
C ASP A 236 -20.44 -2.20 -20.95
N GLY A 237 -20.84 -1.24 -20.12
CA GLY A 237 -20.03 -0.10 -19.66
C GLY A 237 -18.93 -0.46 -18.67
N ARG A 238 -18.84 -1.74 -18.26
CA ARG A 238 -17.82 -2.35 -17.39
C ARG A 238 -17.72 -1.78 -15.98
N PHE A 239 -18.86 -1.40 -15.40
CA PHE A 239 -18.90 -0.91 -14.03
C PHE A 239 -18.40 -1.94 -13.00
N GLY A 240 -17.77 -1.44 -11.94
CA GLY A 240 -17.05 -2.21 -10.94
C GLY A 240 -17.89 -3.23 -10.17
N LEU A 241 -19.13 -2.87 -9.88
CA LEU A 241 -20.15 -3.77 -9.34
C LEU A 241 -21.51 -3.32 -9.84
N VAL A 242 -22.22 -4.23 -10.48
CA VAL A 242 -23.59 -4.01 -10.95
C VAL A 242 -24.52 -4.84 -10.08
N ILE A 243 -25.37 -4.18 -9.31
CA ILE A 243 -26.34 -4.77 -8.41
C ILE A 243 -27.72 -4.64 -9.07
N GLY A 244 -28.30 -5.77 -9.43
CA GLY A 244 -29.69 -5.86 -9.87
C GLY A 244 -30.64 -5.81 -8.67
N VAL A 245 -31.54 -4.84 -8.61
CA VAL A 245 -32.59 -4.77 -7.57
C VAL A 245 -33.87 -5.39 -8.13
N ASP A 246 -34.19 -6.61 -7.70
CA ASP A 246 -35.33 -7.36 -8.22
C ASP A 246 -36.56 -7.19 -7.33
N ARG A 247 -37.34 -6.13 -7.57
CA ARG A 247 -38.59 -5.85 -6.85
C ARG A 247 -39.75 -6.77 -7.24
N GLU A 248 -39.64 -7.45 -8.40
CA GLU A 248 -40.72 -8.24 -9.01
C GLU A 248 -40.24 -9.63 -9.45
N PRO A 249 -39.94 -10.54 -8.50
CA PRO A 249 -39.32 -11.84 -8.78
C PRO A 249 -40.18 -12.77 -9.64
N GLU A 250 -41.49 -12.53 -9.70
CA GLU A 250 -42.46 -13.33 -10.45
C GLU A 250 -42.37 -13.11 -11.98
N LEU A 251 -41.76 -12.00 -12.44
CA LEU A 251 -41.60 -11.67 -13.87
C LEU A 251 -40.48 -12.45 -14.58
N GLY A 252 -39.70 -13.25 -13.86
CA GLY A 252 -38.68 -14.12 -14.45
C GLY A 252 -37.43 -14.27 -13.60
N LYS A 253 -37.33 -15.40 -12.89
CA LYS A 253 -36.21 -15.71 -12.01
C LYS A 253 -34.88 -15.68 -12.77
N GLY A 254 -34.00 -14.76 -12.40
CA GLY A 254 -32.64 -14.64 -12.94
C GLY A 254 -32.46 -13.68 -14.13
N ARG A 255 -33.51 -12.92 -14.53
CA ARG A 255 -33.44 -11.96 -15.66
C ARG A 255 -32.28 -10.96 -15.54
N LEU A 256 -32.10 -10.33 -14.38
CA LEU A 256 -31.04 -9.33 -14.14
C LEU A 256 -29.66 -9.99 -14.10
N LYS A 257 -29.58 -11.23 -13.59
CA LYS A 257 -28.33 -11.99 -13.58
C LYS A 257 -27.87 -12.33 -15.01
N ALA A 258 -28.80 -12.72 -15.88
CA ALA A 258 -28.53 -12.98 -17.29
C ALA A 258 -28.15 -11.71 -18.07
N ALA A 259 -28.67 -10.55 -17.66
CA ALA A 259 -28.35 -9.25 -18.25
C ALA A 259 -26.94 -8.72 -17.89
N GLY A 260 -26.24 -9.36 -16.94
CA GLY A 260 -24.88 -8.99 -16.53
C GLY A 260 -24.73 -8.51 -15.08
N ALA A 261 -25.79 -8.55 -14.26
CA ALA A 261 -25.66 -8.17 -12.86
C ALA A 261 -24.66 -9.06 -12.12
N HIS A 262 -23.80 -8.46 -11.31
CA HIS A 262 -22.84 -9.17 -10.46
C HIS A 262 -23.54 -9.75 -9.23
N LEU A 263 -24.44 -8.99 -8.62
CA LEU A 263 -25.30 -9.39 -7.51
C LEU A 263 -26.76 -9.10 -7.87
N VAL A 264 -27.70 -9.93 -7.40
CA VAL A 264 -29.14 -9.64 -7.52
C VAL A 264 -29.75 -9.76 -6.13
N VAL A 265 -30.46 -8.73 -5.69
CA VAL A 265 -31.06 -8.64 -4.35
C VAL A 265 -32.45 -8.03 -4.43
N GLN A 266 -33.30 -8.35 -3.46
CA GLN A 266 -34.61 -7.69 -3.29
C GLN A 266 -34.51 -6.45 -2.42
N ASP A 267 -33.59 -6.49 -1.45
CA ASP A 267 -33.27 -5.42 -0.52
C ASP A 267 -31.74 -5.34 -0.38
N TYR A 268 -31.17 -4.19 -0.72
CA TYR A 268 -29.74 -3.93 -0.63
C TYR A 268 -29.30 -3.28 0.70
N GLY A 269 -30.23 -2.96 1.61
CA GLY A 269 -29.93 -2.41 2.93
C GLY A 269 -29.07 -3.35 3.78
N THR A 270 -29.22 -4.66 3.58
CA THR A 270 -28.44 -5.71 4.26
C THR A 270 -27.01 -5.87 3.74
N LEU A 271 -26.67 -5.24 2.62
CA LEU A 271 -25.34 -5.37 2.00
C LEU A 271 -24.29 -4.44 2.61
N HIS A 272 -24.70 -3.48 3.46
CA HIS A 272 -23.83 -2.47 4.08
C HIS A 272 -22.87 -1.84 3.05
N LEU A 273 -23.43 -1.35 1.94
CA LEU A 273 -22.64 -0.88 0.79
C LEU A 273 -21.69 0.26 1.16
N GLU A 274 -22.02 1.05 2.18
CA GLU A 274 -21.15 2.07 2.74
C GLU A 274 -19.81 1.54 3.29
N ASP A 275 -19.74 0.28 3.74
CA ASP A 275 -18.50 -0.33 4.21
C ASP A 275 -17.64 -0.85 3.06
N ARG A 276 -18.25 -0.90 1.87
CA ARG A 276 -17.64 -1.28 0.60
C ARG A 276 -17.34 -0.06 -0.25
N THR A 277 -17.40 1.15 0.29
CA THR A 277 -17.03 2.37 -0.40
C THR A 277 -15.89 3.11 0.30
N THR A 278 -15.24 4.00 -0.44
CA THR A 278 -14.22 4.94 0.03
C THR A 278 -14.46 6.28 -0.65
N THR A 279 -13.99 7.37 -0.05
CA THR A 279 -13.94 8.64 -0.76
C THR A 279 -13.00 8.49 -1.97
N PRO A 280 -13.31 9.13 -3.13
CA PRO A 280 -12.48 9.08 -4.33
C PRO A 280 -11.07 9.59 -4.09
N PHE A 281 -10.95 10.59 -3.22
CA PHE A 281 -9.68 11.05 -2.72
C PHE A 281 -9.72 11.02 -1.20
N ASP A 282 -8.89 10.15 -0.62
CA ASP A 282 -8.60 10.20 0.80
C ASP A 282 -7.13 10.60 0.95
N PRO A 283 -6.85 11.81 1.45
CA PRO A 283 -5.49 12.31 1.56
C PRO A 283 -4.64 11.51 2.55
N ALA A 284 -5.22 10.65 3.38
CA ALA A 284 -4.47 9.71 4.22
C ALA A 284 -4.04 8.44 3.48
N TRP A 285 -4.47 8.21 2.24
CA TRP A 285 -4.28 6.94 1.53
C TRP A 285 -3.90 7.07 0.05
N VAL A 286 -4.03 8.26 -0.53
CA VAL A 286 -3.74 8.50 -1.95
C VAL A 286 -2.65 9.56 -2.06
N LEU A 287 -1.51 9.19 -2.65
CA LEU A 287 -0.56 10.17 -3.16
C LEU A 287 -1.03 10.58 -4.56
N ARG A 288 -1.23 11.88 -4.79
CA ARG A 288 -1.74 12.40 -6.06
C ARG A 288 -0.84 13.49 -6.62
N TRP A 289 -0.65 13.51 -7.93
CA TRP A 289 0.04 14.59 -8.65
C TRP A 289 -0.77 15.01 -9.88
N ASP A 290 -1.08 16.30 -9.99
CA ASP A 290 -1.84 16.87 -11.12
C ASP A 290 -0.94 17.51 -12.20
N ARG A 291 0.38 17.35 -12.07
CA ARG A 291 1.35 17.84 -13.06
C ARG A 291 2.58 16.94 -13.15
N PHE A 292 3.12 16.81 -14.35
CA PHE A 292 4.42 16.20 -14.57
C PHE A 292 5.53 17.21 -14.24
N ASP A 293 6.51 16.79 -13.43
CA ASP A 293 7.69 17.60 -13.10
C ASP A 293 8.95 16.73 -13.19
N PRO A 294 9.77 16.90 -14.24
CA PRO A 294 10.98 16.13 -14.46
C PRO A 294 11.96 16.11 -13.28
N ALA A 295 12.02 17.18 -12.47
CA ALA A 295 12.97 17.29 -11.37
C ALA A 295 12.65 16.35 -10.20
N SER A 296 11.37 16.03 -9.99
CA SER A 296 10.90 15.18 -8.88
C SER A 296 10.61 13.74 -9.29
N GLU A 297 10.71 13.42 -10.58
CA GLU A 297 10.23 12.15 -11.13
C GLU A 297 10.95 10.95 -10.52
N GLY A 298 12.27 11.01 -10.33
CA GLY A 298 13.03 9.93 -9.69
C GLY A 298 12.55 9.57 -8.28
N THR A 299 12.06 10.55 -7.50
CA THR A 299 11.46 10.34 -6.18
C THR A 299 10.05 9.78 -6.32
N ARG A 300 9.24 10.28 -7.27
CA ARG A 300 7.89 9.76 -7.53
C ARG A 300 7.92 8.30 -7.96
N GLU A 301 8.87 7.92 -8.80
CA GLU A 301 9.07 6.53 -9.22
C GLU A 301 9.30 5.59 -8.04
N VAL A 302 10.01 6.05 -7.01
CA VAL A 302 10.27 5.27 -5.77
C VAL A 302 9.00 5.16 -4.95
N LEU A 303 8.35 6.29 -4.66
CA LEU A 303 7.10 6.33 -3.87
C LEU A 303 5.95 5.56 -4.54
N CYS A 304 5.99 5.44 -5.87
CA CYS A 304 5.00 4.70 -6.67
C CYS A 304 5.46 3.28 -7.04
N THR A 305 6.51 2.74 -6.41
CA THR A 305 6.95 1.36 -6.64
C THR A 305 5.83 0.37 -6.30
N LEU A 306 5.70 -0.66 -7.13
CA LEU A 306 4.74 -1.74 -6.97
C LEU A 306 5.48 -3.06 -6.75
N ALA A 307 5.39 -3.61 -5.53
CA ALA A 307 6.03 -4.87 -5.18
C ALA A 307 5.16 -5.81 -4.33
N ASN A 308 5.53 -7.08 -4.29
CA ASN A 308 4.83 -8.15 -3.54
C ASN A 308 5.76 -9.02 -2.67
N GLY A 309 6.97 -8.53 -2.40
CA GLY A 309 8.04 -9.17 -1.65
C GLY A 309 8.84 -10.22 -2.43
N TYR A 310 8.47 -10.49 -3.68
CA TYR A 310 9.24 -11.35 -4.59
C TYR A 310 9.66 -10.56 -5.84
N TRP A 311 8.74 -9.78 -6.40
CA TRP A 311 8.92 -8.93 -7.57
C TRP A 311 8.59 -7.49 -7.17
N GLY A 312 9.50 -6.54 -7.46
CA GLY A 312 9.24 -5.11 -7.41
C GLY A 312 9.51 -4.42 -8.75
N THR A 313 8.64 -3.50 -9.16
CA THR A 313 8.84 -2.63 -10.31
C THR A 313 8.63 -1.19 -9.86
N ARG A 314 9.65 -0.35 -10.08
CA ARG A 314 9.58 1.10 -9.83
C ARG A 314 8.39 1.68 -10.57
N GLY A 315 7.78 2.71 -9.99
CA GLY A 315 6.66 3.41 -10.60
C GLY A 315 7.05 4.31 -11.77
N ALA A 316 8.01 3.91 -12.61
CA ALA A 316 8.35 4.62 -13.85
C ALA A 316 7.19 4.57 -14.85
N VAL A 317 7.12 5.58 -15.71
CA VAL A 317 6.09 5.66 -16.75
C VAL A 317 6.33 4.53 -17.77
N PRO A 318 5.32 3.68 -18.08
CA PRO A 318 5.49 2.57 -19.02
C PRO A 318 6.10 2.99 -20.36
N GLY A 319 7.28 2.44 -20.69
CA GLY A 319 7.95 2.66 -21.96
C GLY A 319 8.98 3.79 -22.00
N THR A 320 9.19 4.50 -20.89
CA THR A 320 10.36 5.38 -20.74
C THR A 320 11.64 4.56 -20.60
N ARG A 321 12.80 5.23 -20.65
CA ARG A 321 14.12 4.60 -20.56
C ARG A 321 14.97 5.36 -19.53
N ILE A 322 16.03 4.69 -19.07
CA ILE A 322 17.03 5.30 -18.20
C ILE A 322 17.51 6.62 -18.84
N SER A 323 17.36 7.71 -18.09
CA SER A 323 17.70 9.07 -18.49
C SER A 323 17.99 9.92 -17.25
N SER A 324 18.15 11.24 -17.41
CA SER A 324 18.24 12.16 -16.28
C SER A 324 16.91 12.36 -15.53
N VAL A 325 15.79 11.93 -16.12
CA VAL A 325 14.43 12.12 -15.58
C VAL A 325 13.86 10.81 -15.06
N HIS A 326 13.94 9.77 -15.88
CA HIS A 326 13.34 8.46 -15.60
C HIS A 326 14.38 7.40 -15.29
N TYR A 327 14.05 6.53 -14.34
CA TYR A 327 14.80 5.32 -14.03
C TYR A 327 13.85 4.11 -13.90
N PRO A 328 13.47 3.47 -15.03
CA PRO A 328 12.74 2.21 -14.96
C PRO A 328 13.66 1.13 -14.35
N GLY A 329 13.20 0.55 -13.24
CA GLY A 329 13.90 -0.54 -12.56
C GLY A 329 12.93 -1.63 -12.14
N THR A 330 13.29 -2.87 -12.39
CA THR A 330 12.56 -4.05 -11.93
C THR A 330 13.53 -4.96 -11.19
N TYR A 331 13.17 -5.41 -9.99
CA TYR A 331 14.03 -6.17 -9.10
C TYR A 331 13.33 -7.42 -8.61
N MET A 332 14.12 -8.46 -8.36
CA MET A 332 13.64 -9.71 -7.78
C MET A 332 14.39 -10.05 -6.50
N ALA A 333 13.62 -10.47 -5.51
CA ALA A 333 14.17 -10.92 -4.23
C ALA A 333 15.19 -12.06 -4.42
N GLY A 334 16.40 -11.86 -3.90
CA GLY A 334 17.47 -12.87 -3.92
C GLY A 334 18.20 -12.99 -5.25
N VAL A 335 17.93 -12.14 -6.25
CA VAL A 335 18.67 -12.15 -7.52
C VAL A 335 19.81 -11.14 -7.45
N PHE A 336 21.00 -11.67 -7.11
CA PHE A 336 22.26 -10.93 -7.04
C PHE A 336 23.24 -11.44 -8.10
N ASN A 337 24.17 -10.57 -8.50
CA ASN A 337 25.23 -10.93 -9.45
C ASN A 337 26.48 -10.08 -9.21
N ARG A 338 27.65 -10.72 -9.31
CA ARG A 338 28.94 -10.06 -9.08
C ARG A 338 29.59 -9.64 -10.39
N LEU A 339 30.13 -8.42 -10.43
CA LEU A 339 30.86 -7.90 -11.59
C LEU A 339 32.21 -7.32 -11.17
N THR A 340 33.18 -7.41 -12.09
CA THR A 340 34.51 -6.84 -11.93
C THR A 340 34.65 -5.56 -12.74
N SER A 341 35.19 -4.51 -12.13
CA SER A 341 35.39 -3.18 -12.71
C SER A 341 36.85 -2.76 -12.62
N MET A 342 37.33 -1.96 -13.57
CA MET A 342 38.63 -1.29 -13.51
C MET A 342 38.42 0.17 -13.12
N VAL A 343 38.68 0.52 -11.85
CA VAL A 343 38.48 1.88 -11.34
C VAL A 343 39.84 2.46 -10.97
N GLN A 344 40.24 3.54 -11.66
CA GLN A 344 41.52 4.24 -11.44
C GLN A 344 42.75 3.30 -11.43
N GLY A 345 42.75 2.26 -12.27
CA GLY A 345 43.84 1.29 -12.39
C GLY A 345 43.81 0.16 -11.35
N ARG A 346 42.75 0.07 -10.53
CA ARG A 346 42.50 -1.04 -9.60
C ARG A 346 41.35 -1.90 -10.11
N VAL A 347 41.47 -3.21 -9.88
CA VAL A 347 40.39 -4.16 -10.09
C VAL A 347 39.53 -4.18 -8.85
N VAL A 348 38.24 -3.84 -8.99
CA VAL A 348 37.26 -3.82 -7.90
C VAL A 348 36.13 -4.77 -8.29
N GLU A 349 35.76 -5.65 -7.37
CA GLU A 349 34.68 -6.60 -7.56
C GLU A 349 33.51 -6.25 -6.64
N THR A 350 32.29 -6.23 -7.17
CA THR A 350 31.10 -5.79 -6.44
C THR A 350 29.89 -6.65 -6.78
N GLU A 351 29.19 -7.11 -5.75
CA GLU A 351 27.87 -7.71 -5.90
C GLU A 351 26.77 -6.65 -5.90
N HIS A 352 25.75 -6.87 -6.72
CA HIS A 352 24.56 -6.03 -6.78
C HIS A 352 23.29 -6.87 -6.95
N MET A 353 22.20 -6.43 -6.33
CA MET A 353 20.85 -6.83 -6.73
C MET A 353 20.62 -6.38 -8.18
N VAL A 354 20.19 -7.30 -9.02
CA VAL A 354 20.15 -7.08 -10.47
C VAL A 354 18.87 -6.34 -10.88
N ASN A 355 19.03 -5.27 -11.67
CA ASN A 355 17.92 -4.71 -12.45
C ASN A 355 17.59 -5.68 -13.58
N ILE A 356 16.44 -6.37 -13.48
CA ILE A 356 15.97 -7.36 -14.45
C ILE A 356 15.17 -6.72 -15.59
N GLN A 357 14.68 -7.54 -16.54
CA GLN A 357 14.01 -7.06 -17.74
C GLN A 357 12.79 -6.18 -17.42
N ASP A 358 12.68 -5.04 -18.10
CA ASP A 358 11.54 -4.14 -17.98
C ASP A 358 10.36 -4.66 -18.82
N TRP A 359 9.36 -5.16 -18.11
CA TRP A 359 8.13 -5.70 -18.67
C TRP A 359 7.07 -4.63 -18.96
N THR A 360 7.24 -3.40 -18.47
CA THR A 360 6.21 -2.36 -18.50
C THR A 360 5.93 -1.74 -19.87
N PRO A 361 6.85 -1.67 -20.87
CA PRO A 361 6.63 -0.86 -22.07
C PRO A 361 5.31 -1.17 -22.79
N LEU A 362 4.42 -0.18 -22.82
CA LEU A 362 3.10 -0.22 -23.44
C LEU A 362 2.76 1.20 -23.94
N VAL A 363 3.27 1.54 -25.13
CA VAL A 363 3.34 2.93 -25.61
C VAL A 363 2.35 3.17 -26.75
N VAL A 364 1.52 4.20 -26.63
CA VAL A 364 0.54 4.62 -27.64
C VAL A 364 1.17 5.59 -28.62
N THR A 365 0.94 5.41 -29.91
CA THR A 365 1.39 6.32 -30.98
C THR A 365 0.28 6.49 -32.03
N PRO A 366 -0.38 7.67 -32.11
CA PRO A 366 -1.32 7.97 -33.18
C PRO A 366 -0.66 7.86 -34.56
N ARG A 367 -1.44 7.50 -35.58
CA ARG A 367 -0.92 7.39 -36.96
C ARG A 367 -0.35 8.74 -37.43
N HIS A 368 0.90 8.71 -37.91
CA HIS A 368 1.71 9.88 -38.29
C HIS A 368 2.04 10.85 -37.13
N GLY A 369 1.81 10.45 -35.88
CA GLY A 369 2.15 11.21 -34.68
C GLY A 369 3.44 10.74 -33.99
N ARG A 370 3.68 11.26 -32.79
CA ARG A 370 4.75 10.84 -31.88
C ARG A 370 4.20 9.94 -30.76
N PRO A 371 5.06 9.17 -30.08
CA PRO A 371 4.67 8.47 -28.86
C PRO A 371 4.07 9.43 -27.83
N LEU A 372 2.96 9.02 -27.21
CA LEU A 372 2.29 9.78 -26.16
C LEU A 372 2.96 9.46 -24.81
N LEU A 373 3.97 10.24 -24.46
CA LEU A 373 4.74 10.12 -23.22
C LEU A 373 4.75 11.47 -22.48
N PRO A 374 4.86 11.47 -21.14
CA PRO A 374 4.94 12.71 -20.39
C PRO A 374 6.25 13.45 -20.72
N GLY A 375 6.18 14.77 -20.71
CA GLY A 375 7.30 15.65 -21.09
C GLY A 375 7.31 16.07 -22.56
N GLU A 376 6.44 15.51 -23.40
CA GLU A 376 6.18 16.05 -24.73
C GLU A 376 5.39 17.38 -24.65
N GLU A 377 5.67 18.31 -25.57
CA GLU A 377 5.06 19.65 -25.59
C GLU A 377 3.53 19.63 -25.77
N ASN A 378 3.00 18.52 -26.30
CA ASN A 378 1.57 18.34 -26.56
C ASN A 378 0.79 17.76 -25.37
N LEU A 379 1.41 17.54 -24.21
CA LEU A 379 0.72 17.15 -22.98
C LEU A 379 -0.06 18.34 -22.40
N VAL A 380 -1.39 18.23 -22.35
CA VAL A 380 -2.27 19.31 -21.88
C VAL A 380 -2.84 19.06 -20.48
N GLU A 381 -3.01 17.80 -20.07
CA GLU A 381 -3.47 17.42 -18.73
C GLU A 381 -2.69 16.21 -18.21
N TYR A 382 -2.40 16.20 -16.91
CA TYR A 382 -1.69 15.12 -16.24
C TYR A 382 -2.33 14.82 -14.89
N GLY A 383 -2.52 13.53 -14.59
CA GLY A 383 -2.92 13.05 -13.28
C GLY A 383 -2.19 11.74 -12.97
N GLN A 384 -1.67 11.60 -11.77
CA GLN A 384 -1.08 10.36 -11.26
C GLN A 384 -1.57 10.13 -9.84
N GLU A 385 -2.01 8.91 -9.55
CA GLU A 385 -2.46 8.50 -8.22
C GLU A 385 -1.80 7.18 -7.82
N MET A 386 -1.26 7.13 -6.60
CA MET A 386 -0.84 5.91 -5.93
C MET A 386 -1.79 5.65 -4.77
N ASP A 387 -2.67 4.65 -4.93
CA ASP A 387 -3.65 4.26 -3.92
C ASP A 387 -3.07 3.16 -3.02
N LEU A 388 -2.67 3.54 -1.81
CA LEU A 388 -2.01 2.66 -0.84
C LEU A 388 -2.94 1.58 -0.28
N ARG A 389 -4.27 1.82 -0.28
CA ARG A 389 -5.26 0.81 0.16
C ARG A 389 -5.31 -0.35 -0.80
N ARG A 390 -5.21 -0.02 -2.09
CA ARG A 390 -5.41 -0.96 -3.18
C ARG A 390 -4.11 -1.50 -3.75
N GLY A 391 -2.99 -0.80 -3.53
CA GLY A 391 -1.71 -1.07 -4.18
C GLY A 391 -1.76 -0.90 -5.70
N VAL A 392 -2.45 0.15 -6.15
CA VAL A 392 -2.67 0.44 -7.57
C VAL A 392 -2.08 1.81 -7.90
N LEU A 393 -1.27 1.85 -8.95
CA LEU A 393 -0.75 3.06 -9.56
C LEU A 393 -1.58 3.38 -10.80
N SER A 394 -2.17 4.57 -10.84
CA SER A 394 -2.97 5.05 -11.95
C SER A 394 -2.36 6.31 -12.55
N ARG A 395 -2.45 6.47 -13.87
CA ARG A 395 -2.09 7.71 -14.58
C ARG A 395 -3.12 8.06 -15.62
N THR A 396 -3.47 9.33 -15.74
CA THR A 396 -4.29 9.88 -16.81
C THR A 396 -3.50 11.01 -17.47
N MET A 397 -3.35 10.96 -18.78
CA MET A 397 -2.63 11.96 -19.56
C MET A 397 -3.43 12.30 -20.80
N THR A 398 -3.65 13.59 -21.03
CA THR A 398 -4.37 14.07 -22.23
C THR A 398 -3.39 14.82 -23.11
N PHE A 399 -3.38 14.46 -24.39
CA PHE A 399 -2.49 15.05 -25.40
C PHE A 399 -3.31 15.70 -26.51
N GLU A 400 -2.85 16.85 -27.01
CA GLU A 400 -3.46 17.57 -28.12
C GLU A 400 -2.43 17.81 -29.22
N ASP A 401 -2.63 17.22 -30.40
CA ASP A 401 -1.67 17.40 -31.50
C ASP A 401 -1.86 18.72 -32.29
N GLU A 402 -0.99 18.97 -33.26
CA GLU A 402 -1.03 20.17 -34.12
C GLU A 402 -2.34 20.32 -34.92
N GLN A 403 -3.16 19.27 -35.04
CA GLN A 403 -4.46 19.28 -35.71
C GLN A 403 -5.63 19.49 -34.73
N GLY A 404 -5.35 19.70 -33.44
CA GLY A 404 -6.36 19.83 -32.38
C GLY A 404 -7.00 18.49 -31.98
N ARG A 405 -6.42 17.35 -32.39
CA ARG A 405 -6.93 16.03 -32.01
C ARG A 405 -6.53 15.73 -30.57
N ARG A 406 -7.52 15.52 -29.70
CA ARG A 406 -7.30 15.19 -28.30
C ARG A 406 -7.35 13.68 -28.08
N THR A 407 -6.35 13.17 -27.38
CA THR A 407 -6.24 11.74 -27.02
C THR A 407 -5.95 11.63 -25.54
N THR A 408 -6.83 10.95 -24.81
CA THR A 408 -6.65 10.65 -23.40
C THR A 408 -6.13 9.22 -23.24
N VAL A 409 -5.03 9.09 -22.51
CA VAL A 409 -4.36 7.83 -22.18
C VAL A 409 -4.46 7.62 -20.67
N HIS A 410 -5.17 6.58 -20.26
CA HIS A 410 -5.28 6.17 -18.87
C HIS A 410 -4.62 4.81 -18.65
N THR A 411 -3.83 4.67 -17.58
CA THR A 411 -3.20 3.41 -17.21
C THR A 411 -3.48 3.07 -15.76
N ARG A 412 -3.65 1.77 -15.47
CA ARG A 412 -3.70 1.21 -14.11
C ARG A 412 -2.73 0.05 -14.00
N GLN A 413 -1.90 0.04 -12.97
CA GLN A 413 -0.86 -0.95 -12.78
C GLN A 413 -0.86 -1.49 -11.35
N PHE A 414 -0.60 -2.78 -11.21
CA PHE A 414 -0.33 -3.42 -9.91
C PHE A 414 0.58 -4.64 -10.06
N THR A 415 1.34 -4.94 -9.00
CA THR A 415 2.09 -6.19 -8.83
C THR A 415 1.32 -7.09 -7.87
N SER A 416 0.92 -8.29 -8.29
CA SER A 416 -0.11 -9.07 -7.58
C SER A 416 0.39 -9.58 -6.22
N LEU A 417 -0.35 -9.27 -5.14
CA LEU A 417 -0.15 -9.90 -3.83
C LEU A 417 -0.83 -11.29 -3.75
N ALA A 418 -1.74 -11.60 -4.68
CA ALA A 418 -2.46 -12.87 -4.69
C ALA A 418 -1.67 -13.97 -5.39
N ASN A 419 -0.92 -13.62 -6.44
CA ASN A 419 0.04 -14.49 -7.09
C ASN A 419 1.36 -13.74 -7.26
N ARG A 420 2.41 -14.18 -6.56
CA ARG A 420 3.70 -13.48 -6.54
C ARG A 420 4.36 -13.36 -7.91
N HIS A 421 4.01 -14.26 -8.84
CA HIS A 421 4.58 -14.33 -10.18
C HIS A 421 3.87 -13.43 -11.20
N LEU A 422 2.82 -12.70 -10.83
CA LEU A 422 2.01 -11.93 -11.79
C LEU A 422 2.04 -10.43 -11.49
N ALA A 423 2.12 -9.64 -12.56
CA ALA A 423 1.85 -8.20 -12.57
C ALA A 423 0.97 -7.84 -13.77
N ALA A 424 0.28 -6.70 -13.72
CA ALA A 424 -0.61 -6.32 -14.80
C ALA A 424 -0.68 -4.80 -15.00
N ILE A 425 -0.86 -4.40 -16.25
CA ILE A 425 -1.19 -3.05 -16.70
C ILE A 425 -2.49 -3.13 -17.49
N GLU A 426 -3.44 -2.25 -17.21
CA GLU A 426 -4.54 -1.94 -18.10
C GLU A 426 -4.29 -0.57 -18.72
N LEU A 427 -4.49 -0.46 -20.02
CA LEU A 427 -4.37 0.77 -20.80
C LEU A 427 -5.73 1.07 -21.44
N THR A 428 -6.24 2.27 -21.18
CA THR A 428 -7.43 2.81 -21.83
C THR A 428 -7.02 4.01 -22.69
N VAL A 429 -7.42 4.01 -23.95
CA VAL A 429 -7.21 5.12 -24.89
C VAL A 429 -8.58 5.63 -25.35
N VAL A 430 -8.79 6.93 -25.23
CA VAL A 430 -10.00 7.62 -25.72
C VAL A 430 -9.56 8.67 -26.73
N ALA A 431 -9.98 8.51 -27.98
CA ALA A 431 -9.89 9.55 -28.99
C ALA A 431 -11.09 10.49 -28.82
N GLU A 432 -10.89 11.67 -28.25
CA GLU A 432 -12.01 12.48 -27.73
C GLU A 432 -12.83 13.13 -28.85
N ASN A 433 -12.18 13.51 -29.94
CA ASN A 433 -12.77 14.29 -31.04
C ASN A 433 -12.30 13.82 -32.42
N TRP A 434 -11.85 12.57 -32.53
CA TRP A 434 -11.35 12.00 -33.78
C TRP A 434 -11.52 10.48 -33.83
N SER A 435 -11.46 9.91 -35.03
CA SER A 435 -11.42 8.46 -35.27
C SER A 435 -10.27 8.14 -36.24
N GLY A 436 -9.69 6.95 -36.12
CA GLY A 436 -8.59 6.53 -36.99
C GLY A 436 -7.70 5.45 -36.38
N ASP A 437 -6.54 5.23 -36.98
CA ASP A 437 -5.62 4.19 -36.52
C ASP A 437 -4.57 4.74 -35.54
N LEU A 438 -4.18 3.90 -34.59
CA LEU A 438 -3.02 4.10 -33.75
C LEU A 438 -2.23 2.79 -33.59
N THR A 439 -0.97 2.90 -33.19
CA THR A 439 -0.15 1.74 -32.83
C THR A 439 0.09 1.74 -31.32
N VAL A 440 -0.13 0.58 -30.69
CA VAL A 440 0.35 0.33 -29.33
C VAL A 440 1.54 -0.62 -29.39
N ARG A 441 2.70 -0.15 -28.95
CA ARG A 441 3.91 -0.96 -28.82
C ARG A 441 3.95 -1.62 -27.45
N SER A 442 3.79 -2.94 -27.40
CA SER A 442 3.96 -3.76 -26.20
C SER A 442 5.23 -4.59 -26.32
N LYS A 443 6.18 -4.43 -25.39
CA LYS A 443 7.43 -5.21 -25.41
C LYS A 443 7.96 -5.55 -24.02
N ILE A 444 8.94 -6.44 -23.98
CA ILE A 444 9.84 -6.66 -22.87
C ILE A 444 11.22 -6.10 -23.27
N GLU A 445 11.79 -5.24 -22.44
CA GLU A 445 13.07 -4.58 -22.66
C GLU A 445 14.13 -5.16 -21.71
N GLY A 446 15.05 -5.96 -22.25
CA GLY A 446 16.16 -6.57 -21.52
C GLY A 446 17.46 -5.78 -21.55
N ARG A 447 17.55 -4.66 -22.29
CA ARG A 447 18.75 -3.79 -22.29
C ARG A 447 18.74 -2.84 -21.10
N VAL A 448 18.67 -3.43 -19.91
CA VAL A 448 18.71 -2.75 -18.62
C VAL A 448 20.14 -2.75 -18.06
N ALA A 449 20.39 -1.85 -17.11
CA ALA A 449 21.66 -1.75 -16.41
C ALA A 449 21.42 -1.17 -15.01
N ASN A 450 22.33 -1.48 -14.08
CA ASN A 450 22.36 -0.89 -12.75
C ASN A 450 23.07 0.49 -12.79
N LEU A 451 22.30 1.57 -12.89
CA LEU A 451 22.78 2.95 -13.05
C LEU A 451 22.08 3.95 -12.10
N ASN A 452 21.27 3.45 -11.15
CA ASN A 452 20.39 4.27 -10.31
C ASN A 452 21.21 5.16 -9.37
N VAL A 453 22.23 4.57 -8.73
CA VAL A 453 23.14 5.21 -7.78
C VAL A 453 24.24 5.93 -8.56
N SER A 454 24.42 7.23 -8.31
CA SER A 454 25.39 8.04 -9.08
C SER A 454 26.83 7.56 -8.91
N ASP A 455 27.17 7.11 -7.72
CA ASP A 455 28.53 6.75 -7.32
C ASP A 455 28.97 5.42 -7.96
N ASP A 456 28.02 4.51 -8.16
CA ASP A 456 28.26 3.20 -8.78
C ASP A 456 28.28 3.25 -10.32
N ARG A 457 27.97 4.39 -10.97
CA ARG A 457 27.92 4.49 -12.46
C ARG A 457 29.24 4.20 -13.16
N THR A 458 30.36 4.27 -12.45
CA THR A 458 31.68 3.93 -12.99
C THR A 458 31.98 2.44 -12.93
N LEU A 459 31.17 1.66 -12.20
CA LEU A 459 31.27 0.22 -12.10
C LEU A 459 30.61 -0.45 -13.31
N ALA A 460 31.04 -1.67 -13.59
CA ALA A 460 30.36 -2.57 -14.51
C ALA A 460 28.91 -2.78 -14.03
N ASN A 461 27.97 -2.62 -14.96
CA ASN A 461 26.54 -2.49 -14.65
C ASN A 461 25.63 -3.35 -15.55
N GLN A 462 26.23 -4.15 -16.44
CA GLN A 462 25.51 -5.06 -17.32
C GLN A 462 25.58 -6.48 -16.73
N HIS A 463 24.50 -6.88 -16.06
CA HIS A 463 24.43 -8.17 -15.37
C HIS A 463 23.80 -9.29 -16.21
N LEU A 464 23.04 -8.95 -17.25
CA LEU A 464 22.22 -9.91 -18.00
C LEU A 464 22.83 -10.27 -19.36
N GLU A 465 22.71 -11.54 -19.73
CA GLU A 465 22.97 -12.06 -21.06
C GLU A 465 21.71 -12.71 -21.65
N PRO A 466 21.51 -12.65 -22.98
CA PRO A 466 20.32 -13.22 -23.62
C PRO A 466 20.36 -14.75 -23.60
N VAL A 467 19.23 -15.39 -23.29
CA VAL A 467 19.04 -16.84 -23.43
C VAL A 467 18.10 -17.14 -24.60
N GLN A 468 16.91 -16.54 -24.59
CA GLN A 468 15.96 -16.63 -25.70
C GLN A 468 14.96 -15.47 -25.71
N ALA A 469 14.59 -15.02 -26.90
CA ALA A 469 13.58 -14.01 -27.15
C ALA A 469 12.66 -14.51 -28.26
N ARG A 470 11.36 -14.70 -27.99
CA ARG A 470 10.42 -15.20 -29.02
C ARG A 470 8.97 -14.85 -28.75
N GLU A 471 8.20 -14.82 -29.83
CA GLU A 471 6.74 -14.91 -29.76
C GLU A 471 6.35 -16.36 -29.45
N ILE A 472 5.47 -16.54 -28.46
CA ILE A 472 4.94 -17.85 -28.05
C ILE A 472 3.67 -18.16 -28.84
N ASP A 473 2.80 -17.16 -28.93
CA ASP A 473 1.57 -17.17 -29.68
C ASP A 473 1.26 -15.73 -30.10
N GLY A 474 0.20 -15.53 -30.89
CA GLY A 474 -0.15 -14.22 -31.43
C GLY A 474 -0.35 -13.11 -30.39
N GLU A 475 -0.48 -13.39 -29.10
CA GLU A 475 -0.67 -12.40 -28.04
C GLU A 475 0.41 -12.39 -26.97
N THR A 476 1.27 -13.42 -26.93
CA THR A 476 2.21 -13.68 -25.84
C THR A 476 3.64 -13.68 -26.35
N VAL A 477 4.50 -12.89 -25.72
CA VAL A 477 5.95 -12.87 -25.97
C VAL A 477 6.71 -13.29 -24.72
N LEU A 478 7.91 -13.84 -24.90
CA LEU A 478 8.80 -14.33 -23.85
C LEU A 478 10.20 -13.79 -24.07
N LEU A 479 10.79 -13.27 -22.99
CA LEU A 479 12.23 -13.00 -22.88
C LEU A 479 12.80 -13.74 -21.68
N GLU A 480 13.80 -14.58 -21.92
CA GLU A 480 14.62 -15.21 -20.88
C GLU A 480 16.04 -14.69 -20.98
N THR A 481 16.60 -14.30 -19.83
CA THR A 481 17.99 -13.91 -19.66
C THR A 481 18.61 -14.71 -18.52
N ALA A 482 19.94 -14.78 -18.48
CA ALA A 482 20.69 -15.27 -17.34
C ALA A 482 21.59 -14.16 -16.79
N THR A 483 21.88 -14.20 -15.49
CA THR A 483 22.97 -13.37 -14.95
C THR A 483 24.31 -13.93 -15.42
N ASN A 484 25.20 -13.05 -15.88
CA ASN A 484 26.45 -13.44 -16.54
C ASN A 484 27.54 -14.02 -15.64
N GLN A 485 27.36 -13.99 -14.31
CA GLN A 485 28.29 -14.60 -13.36
C GLN A 485 27.58 -15.60 -12.44
N SER A 486 26.47 -15.23 -11.80
CA SER A 486 25.75 -16.13 -10.89
C SER A 486 24.90 -17.19 -11.60
N GLY A 487 24.68 -17.07 -12.92
CA GLY A 487 23.95 -18.05 -13.72
C GLY A 487 22.45 -18.16 -13.38
N ILE A 488 21.88 -17.15 -12.73
CA ILE A 488 20.47 -17.10 -12.35
C ILE A 488 19.66 -16.79 -13.60
N HIS A 489 18.88 -17.77 -14.04
CA HIS A 489 17.92 -17.58 -15.13
C HIS A 489 16.68 -16.82 -14.64
N VAL A 490 16.24 -15.84 -15.42
CA VAL A 490 15.02 -15.04 -15.23
C VAL A 490 14.23 -15.01 -16.53
N ALA A 491 13.01 -15.53 -16.50
CA ALA A 491 12.10 -15.53 -17.63
C ALA A 491 10.89 -14.61 -17.35
N VAL A 492 10.64 -13.69 -18.27
CA VAL A 492 9.47 -12.81 -18.28
C VAL A 492 8.62 -13.13 -19.50
N ALA A 493 7.35 -13.46 -19.29
CA ALA A 493 6.37 -13.63 -20.36
C ALA A 493 5.28 -12.58 -20.23
N THR A 494 4.91 -11.91 -21.32
CA THR A 494 3.84 -10.90 -21.33
C THR A 494 2.79 -11.23 -22.37
N ARG A 495 1.52 -11.18 -21.98
CA ARG A 495 0.35 -11.34 -22.84
C ARG A 495 -0.36 -10.00 -22.98
N THR A 496 -0.57 -9.53 -24.21
CA THR A 496 -1.28 -8.26 -24.47
C THR A 496 -2.54 -8.49 -25.31
N ARG A 497 -3.70 -8.09 -24.79
CA ARG A 497 -5.02 -8.34 -25.41
C ARG A 497 -5.86 -7.07 -25.48
N GLN A 498 -6.65 -6.95 -26.55
CA GLN A 498 -7.75 -5.99 -26.60
C GLN A 498 -8.96 -6.56 -25.84
N VAL A 499 -9.44 -5.79 -24.88
CA VAL A 499 -10.58 -6.14 -24.03
C VAL A 499 -11.86 -5.43 -24.50
N ALA A 500 -11.75 -4.21 -25.04
CA ALA A 500 -12.88 -3.48 -25.64
C ALA A 500 -12.42 -2.47 -26.71
N PRO A 501 -13.29 -2.11 -27.66
CA PRO A 501 -14.59 -2.74 -27.95
C PRO A 501 -14.42 -4.16 -28.50
N VAL A 502 -15.37 -5.05 -28.24
CA VAL A 502 -15.29 -6.46 -28.67
C VAL A 502 -15.80 -6.56 -30.12
N GLY A 503 -15.00 -7.15 -31.02
CA GLY A 503 -15.43 -7.52 -32.37
C GLY A 503 -15.55 -6.39 -33.40
N HIS A 504 -15.13 -5.16 -33.09
CA HIS A 504 -15.18 -4.03 -34.03
C HIS A 504 -14.11 -4.14 -35.14
N HIS A 505 -12.85 -4.42 -34.77
CA HIS A 505 -11.72 -4.66 -35.69
C HIS A 505 -10.70 -5.60 -35.04
N GLU A 506 -10.18 -6.59 -35.79
CA GLU A 506 -9.11 -7.46 -35.28
C GLU A 506 -7.76 -6.69 -35.25
N PRO A 507 -7.02 -6.72 -34.12
CA PRO A 507 -5.70 -6.11 -34.05
C PRO A 507 -4.72 -6.72 -35.05
N ILE A 508 -4.02 -5.88 -35.81
CA ILE A 508 -2.92 -6.34 -36.66
C ILE A 508 -1.62 -6.23 -35.86
N ARG A 509 -0.96 -7.36 -35.65
CA ARG A 509 0.26 -7.45 -34.85
C ARG A 509 1.47 -7.66 -35.73
N ARG A 510 2.53 -6.91 -35.44
CA ARG A 510 3.83 -7.07 -36.10
C ARG A 510 4.89 -7.22 -35.03
N PRO A 511 5.80 -8.20 -35.13
CA PRO A 511 6.94 -8.29 -34.24
C PRO A 511 7.72 -6.97 -34.23
N VAL A 512 8.18 -6.55 -33.06
CA VAL A 512 9.12 -5.43 -32.95
C VAL A 512 10.50 -5.93 -33.35
N ASP A 513 11.11 -5.32 -34.37
CA ASP A 513 12.50 -5.59 -34.72
C ASP A 513 13.41 -5.23 -33.53
N GLY A 514 14.18 -6.21 -33.04
CA GLY A 514 14.95 -6.10 -31.81
C GLY A 514 16.23 -6.93 -31.83
N SER A 515 17.05 -6.77 -30.79
CA SER A 515 18.15 -7.68 -30.47
C SER A 515 17.64 -8.89 -29.68
N ASP A 516 18.50 -9.85 -29.37
CA ASP A 516 18.17 -11.02 -28.52
C ASP A 516 17.77 -10.67 -27.06
N LEU A 517 17.80 -9.37 -26.71
CA LEU A 517 17.38 -8.82 -25.42
C LEU A 517 16.05 -8.04 -25.52
N VAL A 518 15.38 -8.06 -26.66
CA VAL A 518 14.12 -7.32 -26.88
C VAL A 518 13.14 -8.20 -27.63
N VAL A 519 11.93 -8.29 -27.11
CA VAL A 519 10.82 -8.99 -27.79
C VAL A 519 9.53 -8.22 -27.57
N GLY A 520 8.68 -8.15 -28.59
CA GLY A 520 7.42 -7.42 -28.47
C GLY A 520 6.65 -7.38 -29.77
N GLN A 521 5.53 -6.65 -29.73
CA GLN A 521 4.62 -6.46 -30.85
C GLN A 521 4.22 -4.98 -30.97
N ASP A 522 4.21 -4.49 -32.22
CA ASP A 522 3.47 -3.30 -32.62
C ASP A 522 2.05 -3.74 -33.00
N ILE A 523 1.06 -3.26 -32.23
CA ILE A 523 -0.35 -3.62 -32.36
C ILE A 523 -1.08 -2.44 -33.00
N LEU A 524 -1.45 -2.58 -34.27
CA LEU A 524 -2.26 -1.60 -35.00
C LEU A 524 -3.73 -1.79 -34.63
N LEU A 525 -4.34 -0.71 -34.15
CA LEU A 525 -5.71 -0.67 -33.61
C LEU A 525 -6.46 0.51 -34.22
N HIS A 526 -7.77 0.34 -34.41
CA HIS A 526 -8.67 1.42 -34.80
C HIS A 526 -9.37 1.98 -33.55
N VAL A 527 -9.49 3.31 -33.48
CA VAL A 527 -10.26 4.02 -32.45
C VAL A 527 -11.40 4.80 -33.08
N ASP A 528 -12.56 4.71 -32.46
CA ASP A 528 -13.75 5.51 -32.77
C ASP A 528 -13.86 6.67 -31.78
N GLU A 529 -14.40 7.81 -32.23
CA GLU A 529 -14.56 9.00 -31.41
C GLU A 529 -15.38 8.72 -30.15
N GLY A 530 -14.85 9.09 -28.99
CA GLY A 530 -15.49 8.92 -27.68
C GLY A 530 -15.57 7.47 -27.17
N VAL A 531 -15.22 6.47 -27.98
CA VAL A 531 -15.30 5.06 -27.59
C VAL A 531 -13.98 4.60 -26.94
N PRO A 532 -13.99 4.14 -25.67
CA PRO A 532 -12.77 3.70 -25.01
C PRO A 532 -12.21 2.39 -25.60
N LEU A 533 -11.01 2.46 -26.18
CA LEU A 533 -10.19 1.31 -26.53
C LEU A 533 -9.42 0.84 -25.29
N VAL A 534 -9.57 -0.42 -24.89
CA VAL A 534 -8.91 -0.95 -23.69
C VAL A 534 -8.08 -2.19 -23.99
N LEU A 535 -6.81 -2.13 -23.58
CA LEU A 535 -5.87 -3.24 -23.61
C LEU A 535 -5.50 -3.68 -22.20
N GLU A 536 -5.37 -5.00 -22.01
CA GLU A 536 -4.67 -5.54 -20.84
C GLU A 536 -3.29 -6.07 -21.26
N LYS A 537 -2.27 -5.78 -20.45
CA LYS A 537 -0.95 -6.42 -20.50
C LYS A 537 -0.72 -7.13 -19.18
N ILE A 538 -0.70 -8.45 -19.21
CA ILE A 538 -0.40 -9.27 -18.03
C ILE A 538 0.99 -9.85 -18.20
N ALA A 539 1.81 -9.74 -17.17
CA ALA A 539 3.16 -10.26 -17.12
C ALA A 539 3.24 -11.39 -16.10
N ALA A 540 3.99 -12.42 -16.43
CA ALA A 540 4.41 -13.46 -15.52
C ALA A 540 5.95 -13.55 -15.47
N VAL A 541 6.49 -13.78 -14.29
CA VAL A 541 7.93 -13.94 -14.09
C VAL A 541 8.24 -15.23 -13.33
N ALA A 542 9.31 -15.91 -13.71
CA ALA A 542 9.86 -17.05 -12.98
C ALA A 542 11.39 -16.98 -12.98
N THR A 543 12.00 -17.48 -11.92
CA THR A 543 13.46 -17.57 -11.80
C THR A 543 13.90 -18.99 -11.54
N SER A 544 15.20 -19.23 -11.70
CA SER A 544 15.83 -20.48 -11.32
C SER A 544 15.79 -20.75 -9.81
N HIS A 545 15.48 -19.75 -8.97
CA HIS A 545 15.24 -19.91 -7.52
C HIS A 545 13.84 -20.46 -7.20
N ASP A 546 12.92 -20.51 -8.16
CA ASP A 546 11.59 -21.05 -7.89
C ASP A 546 11.60 -22.57 -7.78
N HIS A 547 10.83 -23.10 -6.84
CA HIS A 547 10.69 -24.54 -6.65
C HIS A 547 9.74 -25.15 -7.70
N ALA A 548 9.95 -26.43 -7.99
CA ALA A 548 9.12 -27.24 -8.90
C ALA A 548 9.00 -26.66 -10.33
N ASN A 549 10.07 -26.06 -10.84
CA ASN A 549 10.21 -25.61 -12.23
C ASN A 549 10.95 -26.67 -13.07
N ALA A 550 10.38 -27.06 -14.22
CA ALA A 550 11.10 -27.90 -15.19
C ALA A 550 12.06 -27.06 -16.05
N SER A 551 11.61 -25.84 -16.40
CA SER A 551 12.42 -24.76 -16.95
C SER A 551 11.76 -23.43 -16.59
N VAL A 552 12.55 -22.37 -16.46
CA VAL A 552 12.02 -21.06 -16.00
C VAL A 552 11.04 -20.47 -17.01
N TRP A 553 11.32 -20.57 -18.30
CA TRP A 553 10.47 -19.99 -19.33
C TRP A 553 9.12 -20.69 -19.44
N GLU A 554 9.08 -22.02 -19.28
CA GLU A 554 7.81 -22.74 -19.30
C GLU A 554 6.92 -22.33 -18.14
N SER A 555 7.50 -22.10 -16.96
CA SER A 555 6.75 -21.63 -15.79
C SER A 555 6.13 -20.27 -16.04
N ALA A 556 6.93 -19.29 -16.50
CA ALA A 556 6.43 -17.94 -16.82
C ALA A 556 5.33 -17.99 -17.91
N VAL A 557 5.54 -18.75 -18.98
CA VAL A 557 4.53 -18.90 -20.06
C VAL A 557 3.26 -19.57 -19.56
N LYS A 558 3.36 -20.66 -18.78
CA LYS A 558 2.19 -21.36 -18.23
C LYS A 558 1.40 -20.45 -17.28
N ASP A 559 2.08 -19.63 -16.48
CA ASP A 559 1.42 -18.71 -15.56
C ASP A 559 0.70 -17.58 -16.29
N VAL A 560 1.31 -16.97 -17.31
CA VAL A 560 0.63 -15.91 -18.10
C VAL A 560 -0.53 -16.46 -18.94
N GLN A 561 -0.43 -17.70 -19.43
CA GLN A 561 -1.52 -18.35 -20.17
C GLN A 561 -2.71 -18.71 -19.26
N ARG A 562 -2.44 -19.11 -18.00
CA ARG A 562 -3.48 -19.40 -16.99
C ARG A 562 -4.03 -18.14 -16.32
N ALA A 563 -3.33 -17.01 -16.44
CA ALA A 563 -3.73 -15.77 -15.81
C ALA A 563 -5.13 -15.33 -16.30
N GLN A 564 -5.99 -15.02 -15.34
CA GLN A 564 -7.29 -14.42 -15.58
C GLN A 564 -7.14 -13.01 -16.15
N ASN A 565 -8.23 -12.37 -16.56
CA ASN A 565 -8.20 -10.98 -17.01
C ASN A 565 -7.79 -10.00 -15.88
N PHE A 566 -7.41 -8.79 -16.28
CA PHE A 566 -6.95 -7.72 -15.38
C PHE A 566 -7.87 -7.53 -14.16
N ARG A 567 -9.19 -7.41 -14.40
CA ARG A 567 -10.19 -7.16 -13.36
C ARG A 567 -10.23 -8.25 -12.28
N ASN A 568 -10.15 -9.51 -12.67
CA ASN A 568 -10.14 -10.64 -11.73
C ASN A 568 -8.84 -10.66 -10.93
N LEU A 569 -7.70 -10.43 -11.59
CA LEU A 569 -6.40 -10.33 -10.90
C LEU A 569 -6.38 -9.17 -9.90
N LEU A 570 -6.90 -8.00 -10.28
CA LEU A 570 -7.01 -6.83 -9.42
C LEU A 570 -7.90 -7.11 -8.19
N THR A 571 -9.04 -7.77 -8.40
CA THR A 571 -9.95 -8.14 -7.30
C THR A 571 -9.24 -9.02 -6.27
N LEU A 572 -8.48 -10.03 -6.71
CA LEU A 572 -7.72 -10.90 -5.81
C LEU A 572 -6.58 -10.15 -5.12
N HIS A 573 -5.90 -9.25 -5.83
CA HIS A 573 -4.87 -8.38 -5.28
C HIS A 573 -5.42 -7.47 -4.16
N GLU A 574 -6.52 -6.75 -4.41
CA GLU A 574 -7.17 -5.87 -3.44
C GLU A 574 -7.68 -6.63 -2.20
N GLN A 575 -8.19 -7.86 -2.36
CA GLN A 575 -8.55 -8.70 -1.22
C GLN A 575 -7.36 -9.01 -0.31
N ARG A 576 -6.16 -9.22 -0.89
CA ARG A 576 -4.94 -9.46 -0.11
C ARG A 576 -4.50 -8.19 0.61
N TRP A 577 -4.60 -7.04 -0.03
CA TRP A 577 -4.39 -5.75 0.65
C TRP A 577 -5.37 -5.53 1.79
N GLY A 578 -6.68 -5.75 1.59
CA GLY A 578 -7.67 -5.65 2.66
C GLY A 578 -7.31 -6.52 3.86
N THR A 579 -6.92 -7.78 3.62
CA THR A 579 -6.46 -8.69 4.69
C THR A 579 -5.20 -8.19 5.42
N ASN A 580 -4.31 -7.51 4.71
CA ASN A 580 -3.11 -6.93 5.30
C ASN A 580 -3.45 -5.67 6.10
N TRP A 581 -4.25 -4.77 5.54
CA TRP A 581 -4.69 -3.55 6.22
C TRP A 581 -5.49 -3.83 7.49
N ASP A 582 -6.34 -4.85 7.50
CA ASP A 582 -7.05 -5.29 8.72
C ASP A 582 -6.11 -5.65 9.88
N ARG A 583 -4.87 -6.06 9.57
CA ARG A 583 -3.87 -6.48 10.56
C ARG A 583 -2.83 -5.42 10.87
N PHE A 584 -2.41 -4.66 9.86
CA PHE A 584 -1.28 -3.74 9.96
C PHE A 584 -1.70 -2.27 10.01
N SER A 585 -2.98 -1.92 9.84
CA SER A 585 -3.39 -0.52 9.95
C SER A 585 -3.09 0.02 11.34
N VAL A 586 -2.32 1.09 11.39
CA VAL A 586 -2.16 1.95 12.56
C VAL A 586 -2.94 3.22 12.27
N ARG A 587 -3.98 3.47 13.07
CA ARG A 587 -4.79 4.69 12.97
C ARG A 587 -4.43 5.62 14.11
N ILE A 588 -4.17 6.87 13.78
CA ILE A 588 -4.00 7.94 14.77
C ILE A 588 -5.28 8.77 14.81
N ASP A 589 -5.71 9.13 16.01
CA ASP A 589 -6.83 10.06 16.19
C ASP A 589 -6.32 11.47 15.86
N LEU A 590 -7.01 12.16 14.95
CA LEU A 590 -6.59 13.49 14.49
C LEU A 590 -6.81 14.50 15.62
N ALA A 591 -5.87 15.43 15.78
CA ALA A 591 -6.08 16.57 16.66
C ALA A 591 -7.25 17.41 16.14
N GLU A 592 -8.14 17.91 17.02
CA GLU A 592 -9.19 18.83 16.59
C GLU A 592 -8.52 20.04 15.90
N PRO A 593 -8.97 20.47 14.71
CA PRO A 593 -8.49 21.70 14.13
C PRO A 593 -8.83 22.82 15.12
N TYR A 594 -7.82 23.55 15.55
CA TYR A 594 -7.94 24.74 16.40
C TYR A 594 -9.20 25.54 16.00
N ARG A 595 -10.19 25.57 16.89
CA ARG A 595 -11.58 26.00 16.63
C ARG A 595 -11.76 27.52 16.39
N HIS A 596 -10.75 28.23 15.91
CA HIS A 596 -10.79 29.67 15.63
C HIS A 596 -10.37 29.99 14.19
N GLN A 597 -11.31 29.86 13.24
CA GLN A 597 -11.55 30.82 12.14
C GLN A 597 -12.75 30.39 11.24
N ARG A 598 -13.89 30.06 11.85
CA ARG A 598 -15.20 30.19 11.19
C ARG A 598 -16.21 30.77 12.19
N ARG A 599 -15.95 31.99 12.64
CA ARG A 599 -17.03 32.90 13.04
C ARG A 599 -17.04 34.05 12.03
N SER A 600 -18.08 34.06 11.20
CA SER A 600 -18.80 35.24 10.77
C SER A 600 -18.00 36.56 10.76
N THR A 601 -17.52 36.96 9.60
CA THR A 601 -17.59 38.36 9.16
C THR A 601 -18.08 38.38 7.71
N ALA A 602 -19.41 38.40 7.56
CA ALA A 602 -19.97 39.22 6.51
C ALA A 602 -19.55 40.68 6.83
N ALA A 603 -19.09 41.39 5.80
CA ALA A 603 -18.51 42.74 5.82
C ALA A 603 -17.05 42.83 6.31
N GLU A 604 -16.09 42.90 5.38
CA GLU A 604 -15.49 44.16 4.96
C GLU A 604 -14.51 43.93 3.79
N ALA A 605 -14.25 45.02 3.06
CA ALA A 605 -13.73 45.07 1.71
C ALA A 605 -12.26 44.65 1.52
N GLY A 606 -12.00 44.02 0.37
CA GLY A 606 -10.88 44.35 -0.52
C GLY A 606 -9.46 44.29 0.06
N GLY A 607 -8.87 43.10 0.08
CA GLY A 607 -7.43 42.93 0.20
C GLY A 607 -7.04 41.55 -0.34
N GLU A 608 -6.21 41.52 -1.38
CA GLU A 608 -5.63 40.30 -1.94
C GLU A 608 -4.87 39.54 -0.84
N TYR A 609 -5.32 38.32 -0.56
CA TYR A 609 -4.62 37.39 0.31
C TYR A 609 -3.41 36.85 -0.46
N ALA A 610 -2.25 37.49 -0.29
CA ALA A 610 -0.98 36.93 -0.73
C ALA A 610 -0.60 35.78 0.21
N PRO A 611 -0.45 34.53 -0.28
CA PRO A 611 -0.01 33.43 0.56
C PRO A 611 1.41 33.69 1.06
N PRO A 612 1.77 33.22 2.27
CA PRO A 612 3.12 33.36 2.78
C PRO A 612 4.11 32.68 1.82
N VAL A 613 5.10 33.44 1.38
CA VAL A 613 6.25 32.95 0.62
C VAL A 613 7.10 32.11 1.57
N VAL A 614 6.78 30.83 1.63
CA VAL A 614 7.78 29.80 1.88
C VAL A 614 8.45 29.56 0.53
N ASP A 615 9.77 29.56 0.49
CA ASP A 615 10.55 29.23 -0.72
C ASP A 615 10.32 27.75 -1.09
N ALA A 616 9.15 27.46 -1.64
CA ALA A 616 8.69 26.13 -2.04
C ALA A 616 8.95 25.94 -3.52
N GLY A 617 10.23 25.75 -3.86
CA GLY A 617 10.66 25.41 -5.21
C GLY A 617 10.35 23.97 -5.65
N HIS A 618 9.43 23.20 -5.00
CA HIS A 618 9.26 21.77 -5.31
C HIS A 618 7.80 21.26 -5.30
N SER A 619 7.60 20.27 -6.17
CA SER A 619 6.38 19.64 -6.70
C SER A 619 5.81 18.51 -5.84
N ALA A 620 5.52 18.83 -4.58
CA ALA A 620 4.95 17.90 -3.63
C ALA A 620 3.51 17.45 -4.03
N PRO A 621 3.02 16.25 -3.59
CA PRO A 621 1.68 15.74 -3.94
C PRO A 621 0.54 16.73 -3.69
N VAL A 622 -0.58 16.64 -4.40
CA VAL A 622 -1.76 17.46 -4.12
C VAL A 622 -2.24 17.21 -2.68
N GLY A 623 -2.39 18.27 -1.89
CA GLY A 623 -2.66 18.19 -0.45
C GLY A 623 -1.41 18.10 0.45
N SER A 624 -0.22 18.01 -0.12
CA SER A 624 1.07 18.05 0.61
C SER A 624 1.57 19.46 0.94
N ALA A 625 0.96 20.50 0.35
CA ALA A 625 1.26 21.89 0.65
C ALA A 625 0.91 22.30 2.09
N VAL A 626 0.29 21.40 2.86
CA VAL A 626 0.16 21.52 4.32
C VAL A 626 1.38 20.82 4.94
N PRO A 627 2.35 21.55 5.50
CA PRO A 627 3.44 20.95 6.27
C PRO A 627 2.86 20.00 7.33
N MET A 628 3.57 18.93 7.71
CA MET A 628 3.17 18.18 8.90
C MET A 628 3.16 19.15 10.08
N GLY A 629 1.96 19.44 10.60
CA GLY A 629 1.80 20.38 11.69
C GLY A 629 2.54 19.85 12.93
N LYS A 630 3.39 20.69 13.53
CA LYS A 630 3.95 20.44 14.85
C LYS A 630 2.89 20.50 15.95
N ASP A 631 1.75 21.14 15.65
CA ASP A 631 0.68 21.44 16.59
C ASP A 631 -0.26 20.24 16.87
N GLY A 632 -0.13 19.12 16.14
CA GLY A 632 -0.98 17.94 16.34
C GLY A 632 -0.98 16.91 15.20
N ALA A 633 -1.45 15.70 15.51
CA ALA A 633 -1.67 14.63 14.54
C ALA A 633 -2.62 15.06 13.40
N SER A 634 -2.17 14.93 12.15
CA SER A 634 -2.89 15.32 10.94
C SER A 634 -3.04 14.18 9.93
N LEU A 635 -3.85 14.41 8.89
CA LEU A 635 -4.00 13.49 7.76
C LEU A 635 -2.68 13.21 7.04
N ARG A 636 -1.72 14.15 7.08
CA ARG A 636 -0.38 13.95 6.48
C ARG A 636 0.47 12.96 7.28
N GLN A 637 0.45 13.02 8.62
CA GLN A 637 1.10 11.98 9.43
C GLN A 637 0.42 10.62 9.23
N GLN A 638 -0.92 10.59 9.12
CA GLN A 638 -1.63 9.35 8.82
C GLN A 638 -1.28 8.79 7.42
N LEU A 639 -1.11 9.65 6.41
CA LEU A 639 -0.61 9.28 5.08
C LEU A 639 0.79 8.66 5.15
N ALA A 640 1.71 9.30 5.86
CA ALA A 640 3.08 8.79 6.02
C ALA A 640 3.10 7.42 6.70
N LEU A 641 2.34 7.24 7.79
CA LEU A 641 2.21 5.93 8.45
C LEU A 641 1.65 4.85 7.52
N ASN A 642 0.65 5.19 6.71
CA ASN A 642 0.10 4.27 5.71
C ASN A 642 1.12 3.97 4.61
N LEU A 643 1.85 4.96 4.11
CA LEU A 643 2.89 4.77 3.10
C LEU A 643 4.02 3.88 3.62
N HIS A 644 4.50 4.12 4.83
CA HIS A 644 5.56 3.35 5.47
C HIS A 644 5.11 1.90 5.69
N THR A 645 3.89 1.70 6.22
CA THR A 645 3.30 0.36 6.36
C THR A 645 3.18 -0.35 5.01
N PHE A 646 2.73 0.37 3.99
CA PHE A 646 2.54 -0.14 2.64
C PHE A 646 3.86 -0.67 2.05
N HIS A 647 4.92 0.14 2.06
CA HIS A 647 6.21 -0.24 1.47
C HIS A 647 6.95 -1.33 2.27
N VAL A 648 6.81 -1.37 3.59
CA VAL A 648 7.31 -2.49 4.41
C VAL A 648 6.64 -3.79 3.99
N LEU A 649 5.32 -3.80 3.81
CA LEU A 649 4.59 -4.98 3.35
C LEU A 649 4.93 -5.36 1.91
N GLN A 650 5.07 -4.38 1.02
CA GLN A 650 5.50 -4.61 -0.36
C GLN A 650 6.88 -5.27 -0.44
N THR A 651 7.76 -5.04 0.52
CA THR A 651 9.10 -5.64 0.56
C THR A 651 9.08 -7.02 1.24
N ALA A 652 8.34 -7.18 2.34
CA ALA A 652 8.45 -8.37 3.20
C ALA A 652 7.41 -9.47 2.89
N TYR A 653 6.24 -9.15 2.34
CA TYR A 653 5.09 -10.07 2.34
C TYR A 653 5.34 -11.42 1.64
N GLY A 654 6.14 -11.44 0.57
CA GLY A 654 6.49 -12.65 -0.19
C GLY A 654 7.23 -13.72 0.62
N ARG A 655 7.78 -13.36 1.78
CA ARG A 655 8.66 -14.19 2.63
C ARG A 655 7.92 -15.18 3.53
N ARG A 656 6.59 -15.17 3.50
CA ARG A 656 5.74 -16.19 4.14
C ARG A 656 5.91 -17.60 3.53
N ARG A 657 6.61 -17.69 2.40
CA ARG A 657 6.92 -18.92 1.67
C ARG A 657 8.42 -19.11 1.71
N ASP A 658 8.88 -20.34 1.45
CA ASP A 658 10.28 -20.77 1.43
C ASP A 658 11.08 -20.08 0.29
N LEU A 659 11.18 -18.76 0.36
CA LEU A 659 11.88 -17.88 -0.57
C LEU A 659 13.19 -17.49 0.10
N ASP A 660 14.31 -17.83 -0.54
CA ASP A 660 15.62 -17.58 0.02
C ASP A 660 16.12 -16.15 -0.25
N ALA A 661 15.59 -15.21 0.53
CA ALA A 661 16.01 -13.81 0.50
C ALA A 661 15.58 -13.12 1.79
N SER A 662 16.23 -12.01 2.15
CA SER A 662 15.75 -11.10 3.19
C SER A 662 15.37 -9.72 2.63
N VAL A 663 15.35 -8.68 3.47
CA VAL A 663 14.99 -7.31 3.10
C VAL A 663 16.25 -6.44 3.04
N GLY A 664 16.55 -5.90 1.86
CA GLY A 664 17.62 -4.90 1.71
C GLY A 664 17.23 -3.56 2.34
N ALA A 665 18.21 -2.74 2.70
CA ALA A 665 17.98 -1.43 3.34
C ALA A 665 17.08 -0.49 2.50
N ARG A 666 17.06 -0.68 1.17
CA ARG A 666 16.24 0.06 0.20
C ARG A 666 15.04 -0.72 -0.37
N GLY A 667 14.74 -1.89 0.21
CA GLY A 667 13.71 -2.80 -0.29
C GLY A 667 13.92 -3.21 -1.76
N LEU A 668 12.82 -3.37 -2.51
CA LEU A 668 12.84 -3.64 -3.97
C LEU A 668 12.58 -2.35 -4.78
N HIS A 669 13.06 -1.20 -4.31
CA HIS A 669 12.66 0.13 -4.81
C HIS A 669 13.78 0.85 -5.59
N GLY A 670 14.99 0.31 -5.58
CA GLY A 670 16.15 0.90 -6.25
C GLY A 670 17.44 0.17 -5.86
N GLU A 671 18.57 0.73 -6.27
CA GLU A 671 19.88 0.09 -6.14
C GLU A 671 20.73 0.68 -5.02
N GLY A 672 20.21 1.61 -4.23
CA GLY A 672 20.93 2.13 -3.07
C GLY A 672 21.37 1.00 -2.13
N TYR A 673 22.59 1.11 -1.61
CA TYR A 673 23.26 0.02 -0.88
C TYR A 673 23.34 -1.32 -1.64
N ARG A 674 23.25 -1.28 -2.98
CA ARG A 674 23.34 -2.45 -3.89
C ARG A 674 22.30 -3.53 -3.63
N GLY A 675 21.25 -3.23 -2.86
CA GLY A 675 20.25 -4.19 -2.40
C GLY A 675 20.71 -5.09 -1.24
N HIS A 676 21.89 -4.85 -0.66
CA HIS A 676 22.42 -5.67 0.44
C HIS A 676 21.58 -5.57 1.72
N ILE A 677 21.69 -6.61 2.52
CA ILE A 677 20.97 -6.83 3.76
C ILE A 677 21.90 -6.49 4.93
N PHE A 678 21.43 -5.61 5.81
CA PHE A 678 22.14 -5.07 6.97
C PHE A 678 21.43 -5.46 8.27
N TRP A 679 21.88 -4.90 9.40
CA TRP A 679 21.19 -4.97 10.69
C TRP A 679 19.81 -4.28 10.72
N ASP A 680 19.46 -3.47 9.70
CA ASP A 680 18.16 -2.76 9.57
C ASP A 680 16.93 -3.63 9.85
N GLU A 681 17.05 -4.94 9.65
CA GLU A 681 16.06 -5.95 10.01
C GLU A 681 15.55 -5.83 11.46
N ILE A 682 16.39 -5.38 12.40
CA ILE A 682 16.04 -5.18 13.82
C ILE A 682 14.92 -4.14 13.99
N TYR A 683 14.82 -3.16 13.08
CA TYR A 683 13.73 -2.18 13.05
C TYR A 683 12.48 -2.71 12.33
N VAL A 684 12.65 -3.68 11.44
CA VAL A 684 11.55 -4.25 10.62
C VAL A 684 10.81 -5.36 11.36
N TYR A 685 11.52 -6.25 12.03
CA TYR A 685 10.92 -7.42 12.68
C TYR A 685 9.89 -7.10 13.76
N PRO A 686 10.06 -6.10 14.65
CA PRO A 686 9.03 -5.77 15.64
C PRO A 686 7.68 -5.43 14.99
N MET A 687 7.72 -4.71 13.85
CA MET A 687 6.54 -4.40 13.07
C MET A 687 5.84 -5.69 12.56
N LEU A 688 6.61 -6.67 12.10
CA LEU A 688 6.09 -7.89 11.47
C LEU A 688 5.70 -8.97 12.49
N THR A 689 6.57 -9.26 13.45
CA THR A 689 6.42 -10.34 14.44
C THR A 689 5.12 -10.22 15.23
N LEU A 690 4.79 -8.99 15.65
CA LEU A 690 3.58 -8.70 16.42
C LEU A 690 2.28 -8.75 15.60
N ARG A 691 2.29 -9.06 14.29
CA ARG A 691 1.06 -9.15 13.45
C ARG A 691 1.02 -10.38 12.55
N ARG A 692 2.16 -10.71 11.94
CA ARG A 692 2.41 -11.83 11.01
C ARG A 692 3.81 -12.45 11.29
N PRO A 693 3.98 -13.17 12.41
CA PRO A 693 5.28 -13.76 12.77
C PRO A 693 5.83 -14.70 11.70
N GLU A 694 4.97 -15.34 10.91
CA GLU A 694 5.36 -16.15 9.76
C GLU A 694 6.27 -15.43 8.73
N ILE A 695 6.20 -14.09 8.63
CA ILE A 695 7.04 -13.31 7.72
C ILE A 695 8.43 -13.15 8.33
N THR A 696 8.52 -12.77 9.61
CA THR A 696 9.78 -12.72 10.36
C THR A 696 10.49 -14.06 10.34
N ARG A 697 9.77 -15.17 10.56
CA ARG A 697 10.34 -16.52 10.45
C ARG A 697 11.00 -16.75 9.10
N GLY A 698 10.32 -16.41 8.00
CA GLY A 698 10.87 -16.55 6.65
C GLY A 698 12.11 -15.69 6.39
N LEU A 699 12.16 -14.49 6.97
CA LEU A 699 13.34 -13.60 6.92
C LEU A 699 14.50 -14.14 7.77
N LEU A 700 14.25 -14.66 8.97
CA LEU A 700 15.27 -15.31 9.79
C LEU A 700 15.85 -16.56 9.12
N MET A 701 15.06 -17.29 8.33
CA MET A 701 15.57 -18.42 7.55
C MET A 701 16.64 -18.02 6.52
N TYR A 702 16.63 -16.78 6.01
CA TYR A 702 17.72 -16.30 5.16
C TYR A 702 19.06 -16.30 5.92
N ARG A 703 19.05 -15.82 7.18
CA ARG A 703 20.23 -15.84 8.06
C ARG A 703 20.64 -17.26 8.43
N TYR A 704 19.67 -18.14 8.74
CA TYR A 704 19.97 -19.54 9.04
C TYR A 704 20.67 -20.25 7.87
N ARG A 705 20.16 -20.11 6.64
CA ARG A 705 20.76 -20.74 5.44
C ARG A 705 22.19 -20.26 5.14
N ARG A 706 22.62 -19.16 5.76
CA ARG A 706 23.96 -18.56 5.62
C ARG A 706 24.81 -18.72 6.89
N LEU A 707 24.35 -19.54 7.84
CA LEU A 707 25.06 -19.79 9.11
C LEU A 707 26.45 -20.40 8.87
N ASN A 708 26.59 -21.31 7.91
CA ASN A 708 27.89 -21.89 7.58
C ASN A 708 28.87 -20.87 7.00
N GLU A 709 28.37 -19.92 6.20
CA GLU A 709 29.21 -18.83 5.70
C GLU A 709 29.59 -17.86 6.83
N ALA A 710 28.67 -17.58 7.76
CA ALA A 710 28.99 -16.82 8.97
C ALA A 710 30.06 -17.53 9.85
N ARG A 711 30.04 -18.87 9.93
CA ARG A 711 31.10 -19.66 10.57
C ARG A 711 32.44 -19.53 9.83
N ALA A 712 32.42 -19.60 8.50
CA ALA A 712 33.62 -19.42 7.67
C ALA A 712 34.20 -18.01 7.82
N ASN A 713 33.36 -16.99 7.85
CA ASN A 713 33.76 -15.60 8.11
C ASN A 713 34.44 -15.45 9.47
N ALA A 714 33.86 -16.02 10.53
CA ALA A 714 34.48 -16.01 11.87
C ALA A 714 35.86 -16.66 11.85
N GLN A 715 35.96 -17.86 11.26
CA GLN A 715 37.23 -18.59 11.13
C GLN A 715 38.27 -17.80 10.34
N ALA A 716 37.89 -17.17 9.22
CA ALA A 716 38.77 -16.34 8.40
C ALA A 716 39.29 -15.11 9.17
N ALA A 717 38.49 -14.57 10.09
CA ALA A 717 38.88 -13.49 11.00
C ALA A 717 39.63 -13.97 12.26
N GLY A 718 39.86 -15.29 12.41
CA GLY A 718 40.59 -15.87 13.54
C GLY A 718 39.75 -16.18 14.78
N TRP A 719 38.42 -16.22 14.63
CA TRP A 719 37.44 -16.44 15.70
C TRP A 719 36.69 -17.77 15.54
N ALA A 720 35.96 -18.19 16.57
CA ALA A 720 35.03 -19.33 16.50
C ALA A 720 33.59 -18.82 16.31
N GLY A 721 32.62 -19.73 16.25
CA GLY A 721 31.20 -19.36 16.19
C GLY A 721 30.76 -18.78 14.84
N ALA A 722 29.68 -18.00 14.84
CA ALA A 722 29.12 -17.36 13.66
C ALA A 722 29.30 -15.83 13.67
N MET A 723 30.07 -15.32 12.72
CA MET A 723 30.22 -13.89 12.42
C MET A 723 29.47 -13.57 11.14
N TYR A 724 28.21 -13.13 11.28
CA TYR A 724 27.45 -12.65 10.13
C TYR A 724 28.10 -11.38 9.54
N PRO A 725 28.07 -11.21 8.21
CA PRO A 725 28.67 -10.05 7.56
C PRO A 725 27.86 -8.78 7.84
N TRP A 726 28.54 -7.64 7.80
CA TRP A 726 27.89 -6.32 7.88
C TRP A 726 26.98 -6.07 6.68
N GLN A 727 27.50 -6.34 5.47
CA GLN A 727 26.71 -6.35 4.24
C GLN A 727 26.57 -7.77 3.74
N SER A 728 25.33 -8.26 3.70
CA SER A 728 25.00 -9.60 3.24
C SER A 728 24.26 -9.55 1.90
N GLY A 729 24.54 -10.52 1.01
CA GLY A 729 23.89 -10.64 -0.29
C GLY A 729 23.50 -12.08 -0.64
N ALA A 730 24.03 -12.60 -1.74
CA ALA A 730 23.63 -13.90 -2.30
C ALA A 730 23.88 -15.07 -1.35
N ASP A 731 25.13 -15.28 -0.92
CA ASP A 731 25.60 -16.49 -0.25
C ASP A 731 25.98 -16.28 1.22
N GLY A 732 26.07 -15.02 1.67
CA GLY A 732 26.45 -14.67 3.04
C GLY A 732 27.92 -14.28 3.22
N SER A 733 28.70 -14.14 2.13
CA SER A 733 30.02 -13.50 2.21
C SER A 733 29.92 -12.04 2.64
N GLU A 734 31.03 -11.50 3.14
CA GLU A 734 31.14 -10.08 3.47
C GLU A 734 31.21 -9.22 2.20
N GLU A 735 30.15 -8.45 1.95
CA GLU A 735 30.03 -7.56 0.80
C GLU A 735 30.43 -6.11 1.10
N THR A 736 30.88 -5.83 2.31
CA THR A 736 31.36 -4.50 2.69
C THR A 736 32.60 -4.13 1.88
N PRO A 737 32.59 -3.01 1.15
CA PRO A 737 33.79 -2.52 0.47
C PRO A 737 34.93 -2.29 1.46
N THR A 738 36.18 -2.51 1.04
CA THR A 738 37.36 -2.21 1.86
C THR A 738 37.77 -0.73 1.79
N GLU A 739 37.26 0.01 0.81
CA GLU A 739 37.50 1.43 0.60
C GLU A 739 36.20 2.11 0.13
N LEU A 740 36.03 3.37 0.53
CA LEU A 740 34.94 4.23 0.07
C LEU A 740 35.51 5.43 -0.71
N TRP A 741 34.79 5.89 -1.72
CA TRP A 741 35.17 7.08 -2.48
C TRP A 741 34.61 8.34 -1.83
N ASN A 742 35.48 9.29 -1.46
CA ASN A 742 35.04 10.61 -1.01
C ASN A 742 34.94 11.59 -2.20
N PRO A 743 33.74 12.00 -2.63
CA PRO A 743 33.57 12.91 -3.77
C PRO A 743 34.10 14.33 -3.50
N ARG A 744 34.26 14.74 -2.23
CA ARG A 744 34.72 16.08 -1.85
C ARG A 744 36.23 16.24 -2.06
N SER A 745 37.00 15.28 -1.56
CA SER A 745 38.46 15.25 -1.72
C SER A 745 38.92 14.54 -3.00
N ARG A 746 38.03 13.76 -3.63
CA ARG A 746 38.33 12.88 -4.78
C ARG A 746 39.43 11.87 -4.44
N MET A 747 39.31 11.26 -3.26
CA MET A 747 40.23 10.25 -2.77
C MET A 747 39.47 9.02 -2.28
N TRP A 748 40.10 7.85 -2.41
CA TRP A 748 39.71 6.65 -1.69
C TRP A 748 40.18 6.76 -0.25
N MET A 749 39.32 6.36 0.69
CA MET A 749 39.65 6.20 2.10
C MET A 749 39.28 4.79 2.56
N PRO A 750 39.98 4.22 3.55
CA PRO A 750 39.63 2.92 4.11
C PRO A 750 38.17 2.89 4.58
N ASP A 751 37.51 1.76 4.36
CA ASP A 751 36.20 1.46 4.92
C ASP A 751 36.34 0.27 5.89
N ASN A 752 36.18 0.57 7.18
CA ASN A 752 36.33 -0.36 8.28
C ASN A 752 34.98 -0.85 8.82
N SER A 753 33.89 -0.64 8.09
CA SER A 753 32.53 -0.97 8.54
C SER A 753 32.31 -2.46 8.81
N HIS A 754 33.15 -3.34 8.24
CA HIS A 754 33.16 -4.78 8.55
C HIS A 754 33.48 -5.08 10.02
N ASN A 755 34.00 -4.12 10.78
CA ASN A 755 34.19 -4.25 12.23
C ASN A 755 32.88 -4.07 13.03
N GLN A 756 31.75 -3.74 12.39
CA GLN A 756 30.41 -3.72 13.01
C GLN A 756 29.88 -5.14 13.26
N ARG A 757 30.57 -5.86 14.14
CA ARG A 757 30.28 -7.25 14.50
C ARG A 757 28.96 -7.40 15.26
N HIS A 758 28.38 -6.29 15.73
CA HIS A 758 27.11 -6.29 16.43
C HIS A 758 25.93 -6.80 15.57
N VAL A 759 26.05 -6.82 14.24
CA VAL A 759 25.05 -7.46 13.35
C VAL A 759 24.71 -8.89 13.76
N SER A 760 25.69 -9.64 14.30
CA SER A 760 25.45 -10.99 14.83
C SER A 760 24.60 -10.95 16.11
N LEU A 761 24.84 -9.99 17.00
CA LEU A 761 24.01 -9.77 18.20
C LEU A 761 22.59 -9.30 17.85
N ASP A 762 22.44 -8.49 16.80
CA ASP A 762 21.13 -8.00 16.33
C ASP A 762 20.25 -9.15 15.81
N ILE A 763 20.86 -10.09 15.12
CA ILE A 763 20.22 -11.34 14.69
C ILE A 763 19.81 -12.15 15.92
N ALA A 764 20.70 -12.33 16.90
CA ALA A 764 20.37 -13.04 18.14
C ALA A 764 19.22 -12.37 18.92
N TYR A 765 19.25 -11.05 19.07
CA TYR A 765 18.16 -10.27 19.66
C TYR A 765 16.84 -10.50 18.93
N SER A 766 16.88 -10.48 17.61
CA SER A 766 15.70 -10.71 16.77
C SER A 766 15.10 -12.10 16.94
N VAL A 767 15.96 -13.14 17.02
CA VAL A 767 15.54 -14.53 17.30
C VAL A 767 14.90 -14.64 18.69
N LEU A 768 15.52 -14.04 19.72
CA LEU A 768 15.03 -14.05 21.09
C LEU A 768 13.68 -13.32 21.24
N ARG A 769 13.53 -12.14 20.63
CA ARG A 769 12.25 -11.42 20.61
C ARG A 769 11.18 -12.15 19.79
N TYR A 770 11.57 -12.82 18.71
CA TYR A 770 10.64 -13.67 17.95
C TYR A 770 10.06 -14.80 18.80
N ILE A 771 10.89 -15.53 19.54
CA ILE A 771 10.41 -16.64 20.38
C ILE A 771 9.59 -16.14 21.57
N GLU A 772 9.96 -15.01 22.17
CA GLU A 772 9.22 -14.38 23.28
C GLU A 772 7.75 -14.05 22.91
N ILE A 773 7.54 -13.52 21.70
CA ILE A 773 6.19 -13.14 21.20
C ILE A 773 5.39 -14.37 20.74
N THR A 774 6.06 -15.33 20.09
CA THR A 774 5.39 -16.39 19.33
C THR A 774 5.27 -17.71 20.07
N LYS A 775 6.23 -18.03 20.94
CA LYS A 775 6.49 -19.39 21.44
C LYS A 775 6.53 -20.45 20.33
N ASP A 776 7.07 -20.11 19.17
CA ASP A 776 7.29 -21.05 18.06
C ASP A 776 8.44 -22.03 18.39
N THR A 777 8.09 -23.09 19.11
CA THR A 777 9.04 -24.12 19.54
C THR A 777 9.67 -24.86 18.37
N SER A 778 8.97 -24.96 17.23
CA SER A 778 9.52 -25.60 16.02
C SER A 778 10.69 -24.80 15.43
N PHE A 779 10.53 -23.48 15.33
CA PHE A 779 11.61 -22.64 14.80
C PHE A 779 12.83 -22.61 15.72
N ILE A 780 12.62 -22.46 17.03
CA ILE A 780 13.75 -22.33 17.95
C ILE A 780 14.53 -23.64 18.08
N SER A 781 13.85 -24.79 18.12
CA SER A 781 14.45 -26.13 18.17
C SER A 781 15.25 -26.44 16.90
N ASP A 782 14.62 -26.28 15.73
CA ASP A 782 15.22 -26.73 14.47
C ASP A 782 16.28 -25.75 13.91
N TYR A 783 16.23 -24.45 14.27
CA TYR A 783 17.01 -23.41 13.60
C TYR A 783 17.56 -22.33 14.54
N GLY A 784 16.68 -21.70 15.31
CA GLY A 784 17.01 -20.46 16.02
C GLY A 784 18.02 -20.66 17.14
N ALA A 785 17.96 -21.79 17.87
CA ALA A 785 18.90 -22.06 18.95
C ALA A 785 20.31 -22.36 18.43
N GLU A 786 20.45 -23.02 17.28
CA GLU A 786 21.74 -23.22 16.61
C GLU A 786 22.40 -21.87 16.29
N MET A 787 21.63 -20.92 15.75
CA MET A 787 22.12 -19.56 15.48
C MET A 787 22.58 -18.87 16.76
N LEU A 788 21.77 -18.93 17.83
CA LEU A 788 22.08 -18.27 19.10
C LEU A 788 23.36 -18.83 19.73
N VAL A 789 23.53 -20.15 19.75
CA VAL A 789 24.72 -20.81 20.29
C VAL A 789 25.96 -20.41 19.50
N GLU A 790 25.91 -20.40 18.17
CA GLU A 790 27.06 -20.01 17.36
C GLU A 790 27.42 -18.53 17.48
N ILE A 791 26.42 -17.65 17.58
CA ILE A 791 26.66 -16.22 17.84
C ILE A 791 27.29 -16.05 19.23
N SER A 792 26.81 -16.78 20.25
CA SER A 792 27.40 -16.78 21.59
C SER A 792 28.85 -17.28 21.55
N ARG A 793 29.15 -18.37 20.84
CA ARG A 793 30.52 -18.89 20.65
C ARG A 793 31.44 -17.86 19.99
N PHE A 794 30.93 -17.08 19.04
CA PHE A 794 31.70 -16.03 18.38
C PHE A 794 32.15 -14.94 19.35
N PHE A 795 31.21 -14.34 20.08
CA PHE A 795 31.57 -13.30 21.06
C PHE A 795 32.41 -13.84 22.22
N MET A 796 32.16 -15.09 22.64
CA MET A 796 33.02 -15.76 23.63
C MET A 796 34.45 -15.92 23.14
N SER A 797 34.66 -16.24 21.86
CA SER A 797 36.01 -16.36 21.30
C SER A 797 36.77 -15.04 21.21
N MET A 798 36.05 -13.91 21.16
CA MET A 798 36.62 -12.56 21.19
C MET A 798 36.89 -12.03 22.60
N THR A 799 36.41 -12.73 23.63
CA THR A 799 36.42 -12.22 25.00
C THR A 799 37.79 -12.42 25.66
N LEU A 800 38.34 -11.34 26.23
CA LEU A 800 39.63 -11.32 26.92
C LEU A 800 39.42 -11.13 28.42
N HIS A 801 40.09 -11.93 29.27
CA HIS A 801 40.07 -11.70 30.72
C HIS A 801 41.11 -10.66 31.13
N ASN A 802 40.67 -9.61 31.80
CA ASN A 802 41.55 -8.66 32.48
C ASN A 802 41.73 -9.11 33.93
N ALA A 803 42.89 -9.70 34.23
CA ALA A 803 43.21 -10.22 35.57
C ALA A 803 43.34 -9.13 36.65
N VAL A 804 43.49 -7.85 36.27
CA VAL A 804 43.61 -6.73 37.22
C VAL A 804 42.23 -6.27 37.70
N THR A 805 41.30 -6.10 36.78
CA THR A 805 39.92 -5.68 37.09
C THR A 805 39.00 -6.86 37.39
N ASP A 806 39.46 -8.09 37.13
CA ASP A 806 38.69 -9.33 37.16
C ASP A 806 37.39 -9.25 36.33
N ARG A 807 37.51 -8.60 35.18
CA ARG A 807 36.44 -8.40 34.20
C ARG A 807 36.83 -8.91 32.82
N TYR A 808 35.85 -9.04 31.95
CA TYR A 808 36.00 -9.47 30.57
C TYR A 808 35.91 -8.29 29.61
N GLU A 809 36.70 -8.30 28.56
CA GLU A 809 36.78 -7.22 27.58
C GLU A 809 36.59 -7.74 26.16
N ILE A 810 36.03 -6.89 25.29
CA ILE A 810 35.86 -7.15 23.85
C ILE A 810 36.55 -6.01 23.09
N HIS A 811 37.48 -6.36 22.21
CA HIS A 811 38.32 -5.40 21.48
C HIS A 811 38.10 -5.52 19.97
N GLY A 812 38.50 -4.49 19.22
CA GLY A 812 38.51 -4.51 17.76
C GLY A 812 37.13 -4.47 17.12
N VAL A 813 36.15 -3.83 17.78
CA VAL A 813 34.77 -3.71 17.31
C VAL A 813 34.44 -2.29 16.88
N MET A 814 33.47 -2.13 16.00
CA MET A 814 32.80 -0.86 15.74
C MET A 814 31.37 -0.97 16.24
N GLY A 815 30.88 0.04 16.97
CA GLY A 815 29.49 0.11 17.39
C GLY A 815 28.60 0.68 16.28
N PRO A 816 27.28 0.86 16.54
CA PRO A 816 26.38 1.50 15.58
C PRO A 816 26.83 2.89 15.11
N ASP A 817 27.61 3.63 15.90
CA ASP A 817 28.18 4.89 15.44
C ASP A 817 29.41 4.68 14.54
N GLU A 818 29.16 4.65 13.23
CA GLU A 818 30.18 4.41 12.19
C GLU A 818 31.25 5.50 12.06
N PHE A 819 31.13 6.61 12.80
CA PHE A 819 32.18 7.63 12.83
C PHE A 819 33.38 7.26 13.70
N HIS A 820 33.23 6.24 14.55
CA HIS A 820 34.29 5.76 15.43
C HIS A 820 34.76 4.37 15.02
N ASP A 821 35.81 4.32 14.18
CA ASP A 821 36.40 3.07 13.68
C ASP A 821 37.68 2.65 14.43
N GLY A 822 38.11 3.46 15.40
CA GLY A 822 39.31 3.28 16.18
C GLY A 822 39.61 4.54 17.01
N TYR A 823 40.83 4.63 17.53
CA TYR A 823 41.28 5.79 18.31
C TYR A 823 41.96 6.84 17.41
N PRO A 824 42.06 8.12 17.83
CA PRO A 824 42.71 9.18 17.04
C PRO A 824 44.09 8.81 16.48
N GLU A 825 44.90 8.13 17.29
CA GLU A 825 46.27 7.73 16.95
C GLU A 825 46.34 6.41 16.15
N THR A 826 45.25 5.65 16.13
CA THR A 826 45.15 4.34 15.45
C THR A 826 43.78 4.15 14.76
N PRO A 827 43.41 4.98 13.77
CA PRO A 827 42.16 4.81 13.03
C PRO A 827 42.04 3.42 12.40
N GLY A 828 40.83 2.86 12.39
CA GLY A 828 40.55 1.53 11.86
C GLY A 828 40.97 0.34 12.74
N SER A 829 41.57 0.57 13.92
CA SER A 829 41.95 -0.50 14.85
C SER A 829 40.75 -1.22 15.49
N GLY A 830 39.56 -0.65 15.38
CA GLY A 830 38.40 -0.97 16.21
C GLY A 830 38.54 -0.42 17.63
N LEU A 831 37.40 -0.38 18.32
CA LEU A 831 37.18 0.13 19.66
C LEU A 831 37.32 -0.98 20.70
N ARG A 832 37.64 -0.58 21.94
CA ARG A 832 37.57 -1.45 23.11
C ARG A 832 36.31 -1.15 23.91
N ASN A 833 35.63 -2.22 24.32
CA ASN A 833 34.50 -2.18 25.25
C ASN A 833 33.41 -1.18 24.83
N ASN A 834 33.01 -1.19 23.55
CA ASN A 834 31.85 -0.43 23.11
C ASN A 834 30.62 -0.84 23.94
N ALA A 835 29.94 0.14 24.55
CA ALA A 835 28.89 -0.09 25.52
C ALA A 835 27.72 -0.89 24.92
N TYR A 836 27.28 -0.53 23.71
CA TYR A 836 26.23 -1.24 23.01
C TYR A 836 26.57 -2.73 22.80
N THR A 837 27.76 -3.00 22.25
CA THR A 837 28.25 -4.36 21.98
C THR A 837 28.35 -5.19 23.26
N ASN A 838 28.96 -4.64 24.33
CA ASN A 838 29.20 -5.40 25.55
C ASN A 838 27.92 -5.69 26.33
N VAL A 839 27.01 -4.71 26.44
CA VAL A 839 25.71 -4.90 27.12
C VAL A 839 24.85 -5.90 26.35
N LEU A 840 24.79 -5.79 25.03
CA LEU A 840 24.01 -6.72 24.22
C LEU A 840 24.61 -8.13 24.21
N THR A 841 25.95 -8.27 24.21
CA THR A 841 26.63 -9.56 24.38
C THR A 841 26.27 -10.19 25.72
N SER A 842 26.32 -9.43 26.82
CA SER A 842 25.92 -9.91 28.14
C SER A 842 24.48 -10.46 28.14
N TRP A 843 23.56 -9.69 27.57
CA TRP A 843 22.16 -10.09 27.48
C TRP A 843 21.97 -11.35 26.62
N VAL A 844 22.57 -11.41 25.43
CA VAL A 844 22.49 -12.59 24.54
C VAL A 844 23.05 -13.83 25.21
N LEU A 845 24.24 -13.77 25.82
CA LEU A 845 24.84 -14.93 26.50
C LEU A 845 23.93 -15.50 27.59
N ALA A 846 23.29 -14.60 28.36
CA ALA A 846 22.40 -14.99 29.44
C ALA A 846 21.09 -15.60 28.95
N GLU A 847 20.49 -15.00 27.92
CA GLU A 847 19.26 -15.53 27.32
C GLU A 847 19.51 -16.83 26.56
N THR A 848 20.63 -16.97 25.86
CA THR A 848 21.04 -18.23 25.21
C THR A 848 21.24 -19.34 26.25
N ALA A 849 21.95 -19.07 27.35
CA ALA A 849 22.12 -20.04 28.44
C ALA A 849 20.75 -20.49 29.02
N ARG A 850 19.87 -19.53 29.32
CA ARG A 850 18.51 -19.81 29.81
C ARG A 850 17.70 -20.63 28.82
N LEU A 851 17.80 -20.31 27.52
CA LEU A 851 17.11 -21.01 26.45
C LEU A 851 17.60 -22.45 26.30
N VAL A 852 18.91 -22.68 26.26
CA VAL A 852 19.50 -24.03 26.14
C VAL A 852 19.08 -24.89 27.32
N ARG A 853 19.12 -24.35 28.54
CA ARG A 853 18.62 -25.05 29.73
C ARG A 853 17.12 -25.36 29.63
N TRP A 854 16.32 -24.44 29.09
CA TRP A 854 14.89 -24.70 28.87
C TRP A 854 14.64 -25.77 27.81
N LEU A 855 15.41 -25.79 26.72
CA LEU A 855 15.33 -26.82 25.68
C LEU A 855 15.66 -28.21 26.24
N ASP A 856 16.66 -28.31 27.12
CA ASP A 856 16.97 -29.55 27.84
C ASP A 856 15.78 -30.04 28.69
N THR A 857 15.05 -29.14 29.37
CA THR A 857 13.86 -29.53 30.16
C THR A 857 12.70 -30.09 29.34
N ILE A 858 12.70 -29.90 28.02
CA ILE A 858 11.69 -30.45 27.10
C ILE A 858 12.23 -31.60 26.24
N ASP A 859 13.41 -32.16 26.58
CA ASP A 859 14.04 -33.31 25.90
C ASP A 859 14.36 -33.00 24.42
N ASP A 860 14.82 -31.77 24.15
CA ASP A 860 15.29 -31.33 22.84
C ASP A 860 16.75 -31.78 22.61
N GLY A 861 17.07 -32.30 21.42
CA GLY A 861 18.39 -32.87 21.11
C GLY A 861 19.47 -31.86 20.71
N LEU A 862 19.21 -30.55 20.81
CA LEU A 862 20.18 -29.51 20.46
C LEU A 862 21.50 -29.61 21.27
N PRO A 863 21.51 -29.79 22.61
CA PRO A 863 22.76 -29.87 23.37
C PRO A 863 23.67 -30.99 22.90
N GLU A 864 23.11 -32.19 22.63
CA GLU A 864 23.88 -33.31 22.08
C GLU A 864 24.34 -33.04 20.64
N LEU A 865 23.47 -32.48 19.80
CA LEU A 865 23.76 -32.20 18.38
C LEU A 865 24.91 -31.19 18.22
N MET A 866 24.95 -30.18 19.09
CA MET A 866 25.93 -29.09 19.05
C MET A 866 27.10 -29.28 20.02
N GLU A 867 27.16 -30.43 20.70
CA GLU A 867 28.15 -30.78 21.71
C GLU A 867 28.30 -29.69 22.80
N ILE A 868 27.17 -29.15 23.27
CA ILE A 868 27.15 -28.10 24.29
C ILE A 868 27.38 -28.72 25.66
N SER A 869 28.45 -28.32 26.33
CA SER A 869 28.76 -28.80 27.68
C SER A 869 28.19 -27.88 28.76
N GLU A 870 27.93 -28.42 29.95
CA GLU A 870 27.52 -27.60 31.10
C GLU A 870 28.59 -26.55 31.45
N GLU A 871 29.89 -26.87 31.32
CA GLU A 871 30.99 -25.91 31.51
C GLU A 871 30.91 -24.74 30.52
N GLU A 872 30.52 -25.00 29.26
CA GLU A 872 30.30 -23.95 28.26
C GLU A 872 29.16 -23.01 28.67
N ILE A 873 28.05 -23.55 29.18
CA ILE A 873 26.91 -22.76 29.66
C ILE A 873 27.29 -21.93 30.90
N GLU A 874 27.94 -22.55 31.89
CA GLU A 874 28.44 -21.86 33.08
C GLU A 874 29.40 -20.73 32.70
N ARG A 875 30.23 -20.94 31.68
CA ARG A 875 31.16 -19.94 31.16
C ARG A 875 30.44 -18.75 30.51
N TRP A 876 29.38 -19.00 29.75
CA TRP A 876 28.53 -17.94 29.20
C TRP A 876 27.87 -17.12 30.32
N GLU A 877 27.32 -17.80 31.33
CA GLU A 877 26.70 -17.17 32.49
C GLU A 877 27.71 -16.30 33.26
N GLU A 878 28.92 -16.81 33.50
CA GLU A 878 30.01 -16.10 34.17
C GLU A 878 30.42 -14.83 33.40
N VAL A 879 30.75 -14.95 32.11
CA VAL A 879 31.17 -13.81 31.28
C VAL A 879 30.05 -12.78 31.18
N SER A 880 28.79 -13.21 31.04
CA SER A 880 27.64 -12.30 30.95
C SER A 880 27.53 -11.35 32.15
N THR A 881 28.02 -11.73 33.33
CA THR A 881 27.96 -10.89 34.54
C THR A 881 29.20 -10.02 34.76
N ARG A 882 30.26 -10.19 33.97
CA ARG A 882 31.57 -9.55 34.23
C ARG A 882 32.19 -8.85 33.03
N LEU A 883 31.47 -8.69 31.92
CA LEU A 883 31.91 -7.82 30.82
C LEU A 883 32.08 -6.37 31.29
N THR A 884 33.14 -5.72 30.84
CA THR A 884 33.46 -4.32 31.12
C THR A 884 32.50 -3.41 30.36
N VAL A 885 31.84 -2.49 31.06
CA VAL A 885 31.02 -1.43 30.45
C VAL A 885 31.61 -0.09 30.89
N PRO A 886 31.99 0.80 29.97
CA PRO A 886 32.61 2.08 30.32
C PRO A 886 31.56 3.08 30.79
N PHE A 887 31.85 3.78 31.88
CA PHE A 887 31.06 4.88 32.43
C PHE A 887 31.94 6.11 32.56
N PHE A 888 31.33 7.30 32.51
CA PHE A 888 32.02 8.51 32.93
C PHE A 888 32.23 8.47 34.46
N GLU A 889 33.47 8.62 34.90
CA GLU A 889 33.85 8.49 36.33
C GLU A 889 33.83 9.83 37.08
N GLU A 890 34.08 10.93 36.38
CA GLU A 890 34.21 12.28 36.95
C GLU A 890 33.44 13.30 36.10
N GLY A 891 33.16 14.48 36.65
CA GLY A 891 32.47 15.58 35.96
C GLY A 891 30.95 15.57 36.12
N GLU A 892 30.26 16.40 35.31
CA GLU A 892 28.79 16.49 35.31
C GLU A 892 28.13 15.25 34.69
N GLU A 893 28.90 14.53 33.86
CA GLU A 893 28.53 13.31 33.18
C GLU A 893 28.67 12.05 34.05
N ALA A 894 29.25 12.17 35.25
CA ALA A 894 29.52 11.01 36.10
C ALA A 894 28.28 10.10 36.29
N GLY A 895 28.48 8.80 36.07
CA GLY A 895 27.44 7.78 36.21
C GLY A 895 26.56 7.54 34.98
N ILE A 896 26.81 8.17 33.82
CA ILE A 896 26.22 7.76 32.53
C ILE A 896 27.21 6.88 31.74
N LEU A 897 26.70 6.07 30.80
CA LEU A 897 27.54 5.20 29.97
C LEU A 897 28.37 6.04 28.99
N ALA A 898 29.67 5.76 28.91
CA ALA A 898 30.52 6.20 27.82
C ALA A 898 30.32 5.26 26.62
N GLN A 899 30.45 5.77 25.39
CA GLN A 899 30.17 4.98 24.18
C GLN A 899 31.17 3.82 24.01
N PHE A 900 32.42 4.05 24.39
CA PHE A 900 33.50 3.06 24.41
C PHE A 900 34.58 3.51 25.40
N GLU A 901 35.52 2.63 25.72
CA GLU A 901 36.63 2.94 26.61
C GLU A 901 37.53 4.04 26.02
N GLY A 902 37.65 5.18 26.70
CA GLY A 902 38.44 6.34 26.26
C GLY A 902 37.63 7.42 25.53
N TYR A 903 36.32 7.26 25.36
CA TYR A 903 35.46 8.27 24.71
C TYR A 903 35.52 9.65 25.39
N GLN A 904 35.70 9.68 26.72
CA GLN A 904 35.80 10.91 27.50
C GLN A 904 37.00 11.79 27.12
N ASP A 905 38.06 11.19 26.56
CA ASP A 905 39.30 11.87 26.20
C ASP A 905 39.22 12.56 24.82
N LEU A 906 38.16 12.31 24.06
CA LEU A 906 37.92 12.94 22.77
C LEU A 906 37.57 14.42 22.91
N LEU A 907 37.86 15.19 21.87
CA LEU A 907 37.58 16.63 21.81
C LEU A 907 36.08 16.89 21.65
N GLU A 908 35.57 17.99 22.17
CA GLU A 908 34.24 18.47 21.78
C GLU A 908 34.25 18.99 20.34
N PHE A 909 33.13 18.88 19.65
CA PHE A 909 32.99 19.30 18.25
C PHE A 909 32.35 20.70 18.12
N ASP A 910 32.82 21.50 17.16
CA ASP A 910 32.27 22.82 16.87
C ASP A 910 31.02 22.72 15.96
N TRP A 911 29.90 22.34 16.57
CA TRP A 911 28.63 22.13 15.88
C TRP A 911 28.11 23.36 15.15
N GLU A 912 28.25 24.55 15.75
CA GLU A 912 27.72 25.79 15.19
C GLU A 912 28.49 26.19 13.94
N ALA A 913 29.82 26.18 13.99
CA ALA A 913 30.64 26.54 12.84
C ALA A 913 30.42 25.60 11.65
N TYR A 914 30.34 24.29 11.89
CA TYR A 914 30.14 23.32 10.81
C TYR A 914 28.74 23.34 10.21
N ARG A 915 27.70 23.55 11.03
CA ARG A 915 26.32 23.76 10.52
C ARG A 915 26.24 25.03 9.69
N ALA A 916 26.88 26.12 10.12
CA ALA A 916 26.93 27.36 9.35
C ALA A 916 27.71 27.21 8.02
N LYS A 917 28.80 26.43 8.03
CA LYS A 917 29.67 26.22 6.86
C LYS A 917 29.06 25.27 5.81
N TYR A 918 28.40 24.19 6.24
CA TYR A 918 27.98 23.10 5.35
C TYR A 918 26.46 22.92 5.21
N GLY A 919 25.68 23.44 6.16
CA GLY A 919 24.25 23.15 6.27
C GLY A 919 24.00 21.70 6.70
N ASN A 920 24.17 20.75 5.78
CA ASN A 920 24.05 19.32 6.06
C ASN A 920 25.39 18.73 6.54
N ILE A 921 25.39 18.28 7.79
CA ILE A 921 26.55 17.70 8.48
C ILE A 921 26.49 16.17 8.63
N GLY A 922 25.55 15.50 7.93
CA GLY A 922 25.30 14.07 8.10
C GLY A 922 26.43 13.15 7.62
N ARG A 923 27.31 13.64 6.73
CA ARG A 923 28.50 12.92 6.26
C ARG A 923 29.79 13.57 6.76
N MET A 924 29.89 13.66 8.09
CA MET A 924 31.06 14.27 8.75
C MET A 924 32.35 13.48 8.48
N ASP A 925 32.24 12.16 8.28
CA ASP A 925 33.31 11.29 7.77
C ASP A 925 33.94 11.86 6.48
N LEU A 926 33.12 12.25 5.51
CA LEU A 926 33.59 12.81 4.24
C LEU A 926 34.05 14.26 4.38
N ILE A 927 33.40 15.04 5.23
CA ILE A 927 33.73 16.45 5.44
C ILE A 927 35.10 16.58 6.11
N LEU A 928 35.31 15.92 7.25
CA LEU A 928 36.56 16.02 8.00
C LEU A 928 37.73 15.42 7.22
N GLN A 929 37.54 14.28 6.54
CA GLN A 929 38.59 13.72 5.70
C GLN A 929 39.05 14.70 4.61
N ALA A 930 38.11 15.46 4.00
CA ALA A 930 38.44 16.47 3.00
C ALA A 930 39.18 17.69 3.59
N GLU A 931 39.05 17.93 4.90
CA GLU A 931 39.79 18.95 5.64
C GLU A 931 41.12 18.43 6.23
N GLY A 932 41.47 17.16 5.99
CA GLY A 932 42.67 16.54 6.55
C GLY A 932 42.54 16.17 8.03
N ASP A 933 41.30 15.96 8.49
CA ASP A 933 40.93 15.65 9.87
C ASP A 933 40.12 14.34 9.93
N ALA A 934 39.74 13.89 11.14
CA ALA A 934 39.02 12.63 11.33
C ALA A 934 37.96 12.71 12.44
N THR A 935 36.85 12.02 12.23
CA THR A 935 35.75 11.92 13.21
C THR A 935 36.19 11.28 14.53
N ASN A 936 37.11 10.31 14.50
CA ASN A 936 37.66 9.63 15.68
C ASN A 936 38.24 10.58 16.76
N ARG A 937 38.53 11.85 16.42
CA ARG A 937 39.09 12.86 17.33
C ARG A 937 38.04 13.54 18.21
N TYR A 938 36.76 13.37 17.90
CA TYR A 938 35.70 14.20 18.43
C TYR A 938 34.55 13.40 19.04
N LYS A 939 33.90 13.97 20.06
CA LYS A 939 32.65 13.49 20.65
C LYS A 939 31.46 13.81 19.75
N LEU A 940 31.42 13.24 18.55
CA LEU A 940 30.34 13.40 17.58
C LEU A 940 29.93 12.05 17.00
N SER A 941 28.63 11.82 16.84
CA SER A 941 28.09 10.54 16.34
C SER A 941 27.32 10.70 15.03
N LYS A 942 27.36 9.66 14.19
CA LYS A 942 26.55 9.54 12.97
C LYS A 942 25.10 9.23 13.33
N GLN A 943 24.93 8.31 14.26
CA GLN A 943 23.64 7.78 14.71
C GLN A 943 23.71 7.36 16.17
N ALA A 944 22.58 6.92 16.71
CA ALA A 944 22.53 6.41 18.07
C ALA A 944 23.40 5.14 18.21
N ASP A 945 24.26 5.12 19.23
CA ASP A 945 25.08 3.96 19.64
C ASP A 945 24.69 3.55 21.07
N THR A 946 25.15 4.28 22.09
CA THR A 946 24.73 4.05 23.48
C THR A 946 23.21 4.15 23.64
N LEU A 947 22.57 5.10 22.95
CA LEU A 947 21.11 5.29 22.98
C LEU A 947 20.34 4.15 22.31
N MET A 948 20.98 3.31 21.48
CA MET A 948 20.33 2.10 20.95
C MET A 948 19.96 1.12 22.05
N LEU A 949 20.69 1.10 23.19
CA LEU A 949 20.30 0.28 24.34
C LEU A 949 18.92 0.69 24.89
N GLY A 950 18.62 1.99 24.91
CA GLY A 950 17.30 2.52 25.30
C GLY A 950 16.20 2.32 24.24
N TYR A 951 16.58 1.97 23.01
CA TYR A 951 15.64 1.55 21.96
C TYR A 951 15.29 0.06 22.09
N LEU A 952 16.27 -0.79 22.42
CA LEU A 952 16.10 -2.24 22.54
C LEU A 952 15.50 -2.67 23.88
N PHE A 953 15.76 -1.92 24.94
CA PHE A 953 15.36 -2.22 26.31
C PHE A 953 14.72 -0.99 26.95
N SER A 954 13.66 -1.18 27.75
CA SER A 954 13.18 -0.10 28.62
C SER A 954 14.23 0.26 29.66
N SER A 955 14.18 1.47 30.21
CA SER A 955 15.16 1.93 31.19
C SER A 955 15.26 0.99 32.40
N GLU A 956 14.13 0.43 32.84
CA GLU A 956 14.07 -0.57 33.91
C GLU A 956 14.75 -1.90 33.56
N GLU A 957 14.63 -2.35 32.30
CA GLU A 957 15.28 -3.57 31.82
C GLU A 957 16.78 -3.36 31.63
N LEU A 958 17.18 -2.21 31.08
CA LEU A 958 18.57 -1.85 30.91
C LEU A 958 19.29 -1.73 32.25
N ASP A 959 18.71 -1.05 33.25
CA ASP A 959 19.27 -0.99 34.60
C ASP A 959 19.37 -2.39 35.23
N ARG A 960 18.38 -3.27 35.02
CA ARG A 960 18.44 -4.66 35.51
C ARG A 960 19.58 -5.45 34.88
N ILE A 961 19.81 -5.30 33.58
CA ILE A 961 20.94 -5.94 32.87
C ILE A 961 22.25 -5.42 33.45
N LEU A 962 22.42 -4.10 33.57
CA LEU A 962 23.62 -3.47 34.10
C LEU A 962 23.89 -3.86 35.56
N ARG A 963 22.87 -3.94 36.41
CA ARG A 963 22.99 -4.41 37.81
C ARG A 963 23.51 -5.83 37.90
N ARG A 964 23.07 -6.72 37.00
CA ARG A 964 23.63 -8.08 36.90
C ARG A 964 25.09 -8.10 36.46
N MET A 965 25.56 -7.04 35.78
CA MET A 965 26.96 -6.83 35.42
C MET A 965 27.79 -6.07 36.49
N GLY A 966 27.15 -5.69 37.60
CA GLY A 966 27.76 -4.90 38.68
C GLY A 966 27.82 -3.39 38.43
N TYR A 967 26.96 -2.85 37.57
CA TYR A 967 26.82 -1.42 37.26
C TYR A 967 25.40 -0.92 37.59
N GLU A 968 25.21 0.39 37.67
CA GLU A 968 23.88 1.00 37.88
C GLU A 968 23.64 2.10 36.85
N LEU A 969 22.41 2.17 36.32
CA LEU A 969 21.94 3.26 35.48
C LEU A 969 20.54 3.66 35.95
N PRO A 970 20.43 4.36 37.09
CA PRO A 970 19.14 4.82 37.57
C PRO A 970 18.48 5.74 36.55
N GLN A 971 17.15 5.85 36.61
CA GLN A 971 16.34 6.63 35.66
C GLN A 971 16.89 8.05 35.41
N GLU A 972 17.33 8.75 36.47
CA GLU A 972 17.92 10.09 36.35
C GLU A 972 19.20 10.10 35.50
N ALA A 973 20.07 9.09 35.66
CA ALA A 973 21.29 8.94 34.86
C ALA A 973 20.96 8.58 33.40
N PHE A 974 19.94 7.74 33.18
CA PHE A 974 19.44 7.46 31.83
C PHE A 974 18.92 8.74 31.13
N GLU A 975 18.19 9.60 31.84
CA GLU A 975 17.70 10.88 31.31
C GLU A 975 18.85 11.83 30.95
N ARG A 976 19.87 11.95 31.82
CA ARG A 976 21.09 12.72 31.50
C ARG A 976 21.84 12.14 30.30
N MET A 977 21.90 10.82 30.18
CA MET A 977 22.51 10.12 29.05
C MET A 977 21.82 10.46 27.73
N VAL A 978 20.48 10.48 27.69
CA VAL A 978 19.71 10.90 26.51
C VAL A 978 20.09 12.31 26.08
N THR A 979 20.04 13.28 27.00
CA THR A 979 20.41 14.67 26.73
C THR A 979 21.85 14.80 26.24
N TYR A 980 22.79 14.06 26.84
CA TYR A 980 24.21 14.12 26.51
C TYR A 980 24.51 13.69 25.07
N TYR A 981 23.95 12.56 24.64
CA TYR A 981 24.20 12.03 23.29
C TYR A 981 23.35 12.70 22.21
N GLU A 982 22.14 13.18 22.54
CA GLU A 982 21.34 13.96 21.59
C GLU A 982 22.07 15.23 21.15
N ALA A 983 22.72 15.93 22.08
CA ALA A 983 23.52 17.12 21.79
C ALA A 983 24.72 16.83 20.86
N ARG A 984 25.11 15.56 20.70
CA ARG A 984 26.31 15.11 20.00
C ARG A 984 26.04 14.24 18.78
N SER A 985 24.83 14.28 18.24
CA SER A 985 24.47 13.50 17.05
C SER A 985 24.27 14.38 15.81
N THR A 986 24.85 13.95 14.69
CA THR A 986 24.70 14.61 13.38
C THR A 986 23.40 14.23 12.66
N HIS A 987 22.78 13.12 13.08
CA HIS A 987 21.68 12.46 12.36
C HIS A 987 22.03 12.11 10.89
N GLY A 988 23.28 11.69 10.66
CA GLY A 988 23.79 11.27 9.35
C GLY A 988 23.15 10.01 8.78
N SER A 989 22.49 9.23 9.62
CA SER A 989 21.61 8.13 9.24
C SER A 989 20.16 8.50 9.48
N THR A 990 19.25 8.05 8.60
CA THR A 990 17.81 8.21 8.84
C THR A 990 17.36 7.50 10.11
N LEU A 991 17.96 6.35 10.46
CA LEU A 991 17.67 5.58 11.68
C LEU A 991 17.95 6.39 12.96
N SER A 992 18.86 7.36 12.91
CA SER A 992 19.22 8.17 14.08
C SER A 992 18.02 8.93 14.65
N ARG A 993 17.24 9.62 13.81
CA ARG A 993 16.08 10.42 14.25
C ARG A 993 15.03 9.55 14.93
N LEU A 994 14.81 8.35 14.41
CA LEU A 994 13.89 7.37 14.97
C LEU A 994 14.28 6.98 16.41
N VAL A 995 15.55 6.66 16.62
CA VAL A 995 16.04 6.22 17.94
C VAL A 995 16.01 7.36 18.95
N HIS A 996 16.42 8.56 18.53
CA HIS A 996 16.34 9.74 19.38
C HIS A 996 14.89 10.09 19.73
N ALA A 997 13.96 9.99 18.77
CA ALA A 997 12.53 10.15 19.04
C ALA A 997 12.04 9.14 20.09
N TRP A 998 12.51 7.89 20.00
CA TRP A 998 12.12 6.82 20.91
C TRP A 998 12.56 7.09 22.35
N VAL A 999 13.84 7.40 22.56
CA VAL A 999 14.37 7.62 23.93
C VAL A 999 13.86 8.94 24.51
N ALA A 1000 13.61 9.95 23.67
CA ALA A 1000 13.03 11.22 24.09
C ALA A 1000 11.57 11.10 24.54
N ALA A 1001 10.82 10.07 24.13
CA ALA A 1001 9.38 9.95 24.42
C ALA A 1001 9.03 9.98 25.92
N ARG A 1002 9.99 9.63 26.79
CA ARG A 1002 9.84 9.62 28.26
C ARG A 1002 10.45 10.84 28.93
N THR A 1003 11.37 11.54 28.27
CA THR A 1003 12.18 12.62 28.85
C THR A 1003 11.73 13.99 28.33
N ASP A 1004 11.49 14.09 27.02
CA ASP A 1004 11.00 15.25 26.29
C ASP A 1004 10.00 14.79 25.19
N PRO A 1005 8.71 14.65 25.54
CA PRO A 1005 7.69 14.17 24.60
C PRO A 1005 7.47 15.10 23.39
N ASP A 1006 7.70 16.39 23.54
CA ASP A 1006 7.56 17.36 22.44
C ASP A 1006 8.70 17.18 21.44
N ARG A 1007 9.93 17.04 21.94
CA ARG A 1007 11.09 16.72 21.10
C ARG A 1007 10.95 15.36 20.41
N SER A 1008 10.42 14.37 21.12
CA SER A 1008 10.09 13.05 20.55
C SER A 1008 9.14 13.18 19.36
N TRP A 1009 8.07 13.97 19.50
CA TRP A 1009 7.09 14.18 18.45
C TRP A 1009 7.70 14.91 17.23
N ASP A 1010 8.55 15.91 17.47
CA ASP A 1010 9.25 16.63 16.41
C ASP A 1010 10.15 15.68 15.58
N LEU A 1011 11.00 14.90 16.24
CA LEU A 1011 11.88 13.92 15.59
C LEU A 1011 11.10 12.80 14.88
N PHE A 1012 10.00 12.35 15.47
CA PHE A 1012 9.09 11.38 14.86
C PHE A 1012 8.44 11.95 13.58
N THR A 1013 8.02 13.21 13.62
CA THR A 1013 7.43 13.89 12.46
C THR A 1013 8.46 14.09 11.34
N GLU A 1014 9.71 14.45 11.66
CA GLU A 1014 10.81 14.49 10.69
C GLU A 1014 11.08 13.11 10.07
N ALA A 1015 11.05 12.05 10.88
CA ALA A 1015 11.21 10.67 10.40
C ALA A 1015 10.07 10.24 9.45
N LEU A 1016 8.82 10.62 9.74
CA LEU A 1016 7.67 10.36 8.86
C LEU A 1016 7.78 11.06 7.50
N GLU A 1017 8.41 12.23 7.46
CA GLU A 1017 8.52 13.06 6.25
C GLU A 1017 9.71 12.66 5.36
N SER A 1018 10.62 11.82 5.84
CA SER A 1018 11.93 11.58 5.23
C SER A 1018 11.88 11.23 3.74
N ASP A 1019 11.10 10.22 3.36
CA ASP A 1019 10.98 9.81 1.94
C ASP A 1019 9.89 10.59 1.18
N LEU A 1020 8.89 11.14 1.88
CA LEU A 1020 7.82 11.95 1.27
C LEU A 1020 8.35 13.27 0.70
N SER A 1021 9.31 13.89 1.38
CA SER A 1021 9.94 15.15 0.96
C SER A 1021 11.43 15.02 0.62
N ASP A 1022 11.99 13.81 0.60
CA ASP A 1022 13.42 13.55 0.33
C ASP A 1022 14.36 14.43 1.19
N THR A 1023 14.13 14.42 2.51
CA THR A 1023 14.79 15.35 3.45
C THR A 1023 16.30 15.14 3.58
N GLN A 1024 16.81 14.00 3.12
CA GLN A 1024 18.25 13.68 3.07
C GLN A 1024 18.94 14.25 1.81
N GLY A 1025 18.21 14.90 0.90
CA GLY A 1025 18.80 15.64 -0.22
C GLY A 1025 19.21 14.76 -1.40
N GLY A 1026 18.30 13.91 -1.89
CA GLY A 1026 18.48 13.21 -3.16
C GLY A 1026 18.71 11.70 -3.05
N THR A 1027 18.57 11.12 -1.86
CA THR A 1027 18.83 9.68 -1.64
C THR A 1027 17.57 8.83 -1.83
N THR A 1028 16.38 9.41 -1.66
CA THR A 1028 15.13 8.67 -1.87
C THR A 1028 15.01 8.15 -3.31
N LYS A 1029 15.53 8.87 -4.31
CA LYS A 1029 15.53 8.44 -5.72
C LYS A 1029 16.26 7.10 -5.96
N GLU A 1030 17.16 6.72 -5.06
CA GLU A 1030 17.93 5.47 -5.07
C GLU A 1030 17.21 4.31 -4.34
N GLY A 1031 16.10 4.61 -3.67
CA GLY A 1031 15.24 3.67 -2.97
C GLY A 1031 14.77 4.20 -1.60
N ILE A 1032 13.68 3.63 -1.08
CA ILE A 1032 13.10 3.98 0.23
C ILE A 1032 14.06 3.71 1.40
N HIS A 1033 13.79 4.24 2.58
CA HIS A 1033 14.51 3.89 3.82
C HIS A 1033 13.71 2.86 4.64
N LEU A 1034 13.87 1.57 4.35
CA LEU A 1034 12.96 0.53 4.86
C LEU A 1034 12.97 0.42 6.40
N GLY A 1035 14.14 0.44 7.04
CA GLY A 1035 14.27 0.37 8.50
C GLY A 1035 13.59 1.56 9.19
N LEU A 1036 13.75 2.77 8.65
CA LEU A 1036 13.06 3.97 9.12
C LEU A 1036 11.53 3.82 9.00
N MET A 1037 11.05 3.38 7.84
CA MET A 1037 9.63 3.20 7.59
C MET A 1037 8.99 2.26 8.61
N ALA A 1038 9.58 1.08 8.81
CA ALA A 1038 9.08 0.13 9.80
C ALA A 1038 9.16 0.70 11.23
N GLY A 1039 10.27 1.35 11.56
CA GLY A 1039 10.51 1.97 12.85
C GLY A 1039 9.48 3.04 13.22
N THR A 1040 9.08 3.91 12.29
CA THR A 1040 8.06 4.94 12.58
C THR A 1040 6.69 4.34 12.90
N VAL A 1041 6.29 3.26 12.22
CA VAL A 1041 5.05 2.53 12.54
C VAL A 1041 5.18 1.92 13.94
N ASP A 1042 6.34 1.37 14.25
CA ASP A 1042 6.63 0.75 15.53
C ASP A 1042 6.77 1.75 16.69
N THR A 1043 7.16 3.00 16.45
CA THR A 1043 7.10 4.10 17.45
C THR A 1043 5.69 4.23 18.02
N VAL A 1044 4.66 4.22 17.16
CA VAL A 1044 3.27 4.32 17.64
C VAL A 1044 2.88 3.09 18.45
N ILE A 1045 3.31 1.89 18.01
CA ILE A 1045 2.85 0.63 18.59
C ILE A 1045 3.60 0.22 19.86
N ARG A 1046 4.91 0.47 19.93
CA ARG A 1046 5.76 0.04 21.04
C ARG A 1046 6.23 1.20 21.91
N CYS A 1047 6.66 2.31 21.31
CA CYS A 1047 7.15 3.46 22.08
C CYS A 1047 6.03 4.21 22.81
N TYR A 1048 5.10 4.82 22.06
CA TYR A 1048 4.04 5.66 22.66
C TYR A 1048 2.99 4.86 23.40
N ALA A 1049 2.67 3.66 22.90
CA ALA A 1049 1.82 2.74 23.64
C ALA A 1049 2.51 2.11 24.87
N GLY A 1050 3.85 2.13 24.93
CA GLY A 1050 4.63 1.40 25.91
C GLY A 1050 4.36 -0.09 25.87
N LEU A 1051 4.24 -0.67 24.67
CA LEU A 1051 3.99 -2.10 24.47
C LEU A 1051 5.28 -2.88 24.64
N GLU A 1052 5.28 -3.80 25.59
CA GLU A 1052 6.33 -4.80 25.78
C GLU A 1052 5.72 -6.20 25.87
N THR A 1053 6.46 -7.20 25.44
CA THR A 1053 6.11 -8.60 25.63
C THR A 1053 7.25 -9.22 26.43
N ARG A 1054 7.13 -9.36 27.75
CA ARG A 1054 8.19 -9.91 28.60
C ARG A 1054 7.58 -10.75 29.70
N ASP A 1055 8.31 -11.76 30.16
CA ASP A 1055 7.88 -12.63 31.27
C ASP A 1055 6.55 -13.34 30.97
N ASP A 1056 6.31 -13.70 29.71
CA ASP A 1056 5.06 -14.28 29.22
C ASP A 1056 3.81 -13.36 29.30
N VAL A 1057 3.98 -12.06 29.54
CA VAL A 1057 2.91 -11.07 29.72
C VAL A 1057 2.99 -9.95 28.67
N VAL A 1058 1.84 -9.43 28.24
CA VAL A 1058 1.75 -8.21 27.43
C VAL A 1058 1.63 -6.99 28.33
N ARG A 1059 2.61 -6.09 28.31
CA ARG A 1059 2.61 -4.86 29.10
C ARG A 1059 2.23 -3.68 28.23
N LEU A 1060 1.40 -2.78 28.76
CA LEU A 1060 1.05 -1.50 28.16
C LEU A 1060 1.31 -0.41 29.19
N HIS A 1061 2.27 0.46 28.91
CA HIS A 1061 2.61 1.62 29.71
C HIS A 1061 2.45 2.89 28.86
N PRO A 1062 1.22 3.34 28.60
CA PRO A 1062 0.97 4.42 27.64
C PRO A 1062 1.65 5.71 28.05
N ARG A 1063 2.35 6.36 27.12
CA ARG A 1063 2.84 7.74 27.30
C ARG A 1063 2.83 8.45 25.95
N MET A 1064 1.65 8.92 25.59
CA MET A 1064 1.39 9.57 24.31
C MET A 1064 1.85 11.04 24.38
N PRO A 1065 2.50 11.58 23.34
CA PRO A 1065 2.76 13.00 23.25
C PRO A 1065 1.43 13.78 23.16
N ALA A 1066 1.41 15.03 23.61
CA ALA A 1066 0.18 15.84 23.67
C ALA A 1066 -0.48 16.02 22.30
N GLN A 1067 0.34 16.03 21.26
CA GLN A 1067 0.02 16.15 19.84
C GLN A 1067 -0.71 14.92 19.29
N LEU A 1068 -0.69 13.78 19.99
CA LEU A 1068 -1.32 12.52 19.59
C LEU A 1068 -2.50 12.18 20.53
N PRO A 1069 -3.75 12.60 20.19
CA PRO A 1069 -4.93 12.36 21.03
C PRO A 1069 -5.19 10.87 21.34
N GLY A 1070 -4.89 10.00 20.39
CA GLY A 1070 -5.06 8.57 20.52
C GLY A 1070 -4.52 7.79 19.32
N ALA A 1071 -4.41 6.48 19.48
CA ALA A 1071 -3.99 5.57 18.43
C ALA A 1071 -4.65 4.20 18.58
N ARG A 1072 -4.95 3.56 17.44
CA ARG A 1072 -5.55 2.22 17.35
C ARG A 1072 -4.75 1.33 16.42
N PHE A 1073 -4.43 0.13 16.88
CA PHE A 1073 -3.71 -0.88 16.11
C PHE A 1073 -4.05 -2.29 16.59
N THR A 1074 -3.56 -3.31 15.89
CA THR A 1074 -3.75 -4.72 16.26
C THR A 1074 -2.40 -5.38 16.50
N ILE A 1075 -2.33 -6.23 17.51
CA ILE A 1075 -1.21 -7.14 17.74
C ILE A 1075 -1.68 -8.60 17.74
N ARG A 1076 -0.73 -9.52 17.65
CA ARG A 1076 -0.92 -10.96 17.76
C ARG A 1076 0.09 -11.48 18.77
N PHE A 1077 -0.38 -11.88 19.94
CA PHE A 1077 0.44 -12.50 20.96
C PHE A 1077 0.02 -13.97 21.08
N ARG A 1078 0.95 -14.91 20.88
CA ARG A 1078 0.67 -16.36 20.91
C ARG A 1078 -0.58 -16.77 20.13
N GLN A 1079 -0.67 -16.28 18.89
CA GLN A 1079 -1.78 -16.46 17.96
C GLN A 1079 -3.10 -15.72 18.26
N GLN A 1080 -3.29 -15.19 19.48
CA GLN A 1080 -4.48 -14.39 19.83
C GLN A 1080 -4.35 -12.97 19.24
N PRO A 1081 -5.25 -12.55 18.33
CA PRO A 1081 -5.32 -11.15 17.90
C PRO A 1081 -5.90 -10.28 19.02
N VAL A 1082 -5.24 -9.16 19.32
CA VAL A 1082 -5.69 -8.17 20.30
C VAL A 1082 -5.72 -6.81 19.62
N VAL A 1083 -6.91 -6.21 19.54
CA VAL A 1083 -7.09 -4.84 19.07
C VAL A 1083 -6.92 -3.90 20.25
N ILE A 1084 -6.05 -2.92 20.10
CA ILE A 1084 -5.69 -1.96 21.14
C ILE A 1084 -6.07 -0.57 20.63
N HIS A 1085 -6.84 0.17 21.43
CA HIS A 1085 -7.13 1.59 21.22
C HIS A 1085 -6.75 2.34 22.49
N MET A 1086 -5.95 3.37 22.35
CA MET A 1086 -5.37 4.11 23.46
C MET A 1086 -5.61 5.58 23.24
N THR A 1087 -6.04 6.26 24.28
CA THR A 1087 -6.16 7.71 24.33
C THR A 1087 -5.31 8.24 25.48
N GLN A 1088 -5.27 9.55 25.67
CA GLN A 1088 -4.64 10.13 26.85
C GLN A 1088 -5.32 9.76 28.18
N ARG A 1089 -6.53 9.18 28.16
CA ARG A 1089 -7.34 8.92 29.36
C ARG A 1089 -7.63 7.46 29.64
N GLU A 1090 -7.53 6.60 28.65
CA GLU A 1090 -7.89 5.18 28.79
C GLU A 1090 -7.23 4.32 27.72
N VAL A 1091 -7.11 3.04 28.04
CA VAL A 1091 -6.71 1.96 27.15
C VAL A 1091 -7.86 0.98 27.03
N THR A 1092 -8.32 0.76 25.81
CA THR A 1092 -9.29 -0.28 25.47
C THR A 1092 -8.59 -1.39 24.70
N VAL A 1093 -8.68 -2.62 25.21
CA VAL A 1093 -8.19 -3.84 24.56
C VAL A 1093 -9.37 -4.76 24.25
N ALA A 1094 -9.34 -5.40 23.08
CA ALA A 1094 -10.35 -6.37 22.66
C ALA A 1094 -9.68 -7.59 22.03
N ALA A 1095 -9.91 -8.77 22.60
CA ALA A 1095 -9.45 -10.02 22.04
C ALA A 1095 -10.40 -10.48 20.92
N GLY A 1096 -9.84 -10.91 19.78
CA GLY A 1096 -10.64 -11.56 18.75
C GLY A 1096 -11.26 -12.87 19.23
N GLU A 1097 -12.43 -13.20 18.68
CA GLU A 1097 -13.17 -14.44 18.98
C GLU A 1097 -12.42 -15.69 18.47
N GLY A 1098 -12.58 -16.81 19.18
CA GLY A 1098 -12.04 -18.12 18.78
C GLY A 1098 -11.58 -18.99 19.94
N MET A 1099 -11.09 -20.20 19.64
CA MET A 1099 -10.48 -21.11 20.62
C MET A 1099 -9.00 -20.78 20.81
N TRP A 1100 -8.74 -19.61 21.37
CA TRP A 1100 -7.41 -19.14 21.72
C TRP A 1100 -7.20 -19.17 23.24
N HIS A 1101 -5.98 -18.90 23.69
CA HIS A 1101 -5.66 -18.85 25.12
C HIS A 1101 -5.84 -17.43 25.65
N ASP A 1102 -6.08 -17.33 26.96
CA ASP A 1102 -6.09 -16.07 27.67
C ASP A 1102 -4.75 -15.34 27.51
N VAL A 1103 -4.81 -14.01 27.43
CA VAL A 1103 -3.64 -13.14 27.35
C VAL A 1103 -3.44 -12.46 28.70
N PRO A 1104 -2.38 -12.82 29.45
CA PRO A 1104 -1.97 -12.06 30.62
C PRO A 1104 -1.54 -10.66 30.20
N MET A 1105 -2.06 -9.63 30.88
CA MET A 1105 -1.73 -8.24 30.58
C MET A 1105 -1.39 -7.44 31.83
N ILE A 1106 -0.48 -6.48 31.69
CA ILE A 1106 -0.26 -5.42 32.68
C ILE A 1106 -0.53 -4.09 31.99
N ILE A 1107 -1.56 -3.36 32.42
CA ILE A 1107 -1.95 -2.08 31.83
C ILE A 1107 -1.80 -0.99 32.88
N ALA A 1108 -0.93 -0.02 32.63
CA ALA A 1108 -0.59 1.05 33.58
C ALA A 1108 -0.22 0.51 34.98
N GLY A 1109 0.54 -0.59 35.02
CA GLY A 1109 0.98 -1.24 36.27
C GLY A 1109 -0.06 -2.12 36.97
N ARG A 1110 -1.27 -2.29 36.40
CA ARG A 1110 -2.34 -3.14 36.95
C ARG A 1110 -2.44 -4.45 36.18
N GLU A 1111 -2.53 -5.57 36.89
CA GLU A 1111 -2.64 -6.91 36.29
C GLU A 1111 -4.06 -7.19 35.80
N HIS A 1112 -4.16 -7.77 34.61
CA HIS A 1112 -5.39 -8.16 33.95
C HIS A 1112 -5.20 -9.49 33.21
N THR A 1113 -6.29 -10.17 32.90
CA THR A 1113 -6.31 -11.33 32.01
C THR A 1113 -7.40 -11.07 30.97
N LEU A 1114 -7.04 -11.14 29.69
CA LEU A 1114 -7.96 -10.89 28.59
C LEU A 1114 -8.32 -12.22 27.92
N SER A 1115 -9.58 -12.63 28.09
CA SER A 1115 -10.11 -13.89 27.54
C SER A 1115 -10.52 -13.71 26.07
N PRO A 1116 -10.58 -14.78 25.25
CA PRO A 1116 -11.04 -14.67 23.86
C PRO A 1116 -12.45 -14.06 23.74
N GLY A 1117 -12.60 -13.08 22.85
CA GLY A 1117 -13.87 -12.33 22.66
C GLY A 1117 -14.14 -11.26 23.73
N GLU A 1118 -13.32 -11.17 24.78
CA GLU A 1118 -13.46 -10.15 25.83
C GLU A 1118 -12.99 -8.77 25.36
N LYS A 1119 -13.64 -7.74 25.89
CA LYS A 1119 -13.23 -6.34 25.75
C LYS A 1119 -13.06 -5.74 27.15
N LEU A 1120 -11.91 -5.12 27.38
CA LEU A 1120 -11.55 -4.46 28.63
C LEU A 1120 -11.18 -2.99 28.36
N THR A 1121 -11.65 -2.07 29.20
CA THR A 1121 -11.25 -0.66 29.18
C THR A 1121 -10.68 -0.28 30.55
N VAL A 1122 -9.46 0.24 30.56
CA VAL A 1122 -8.70 0.63 31.75
C VAL A 1122 -8.44 2.14 31.70
N PRO A 1123 -8.89 2.93 32.69
CA PRO A 1123 -8.56 4.35 32.76
C PRO A 1123 -7.07 4.55 33.08
N LEU A 1124 -6.50 5.62 32.54
CA LEU A 1124 -5.17 6.12 32.83
C LEU A 1124 -5.27 7.25 33.85
N ASP A 1125 -4.36 7.24 34.83
CA ASP A 1125 -4.32 8.20 35.94
C ASP A 1125 -3.64 9.53 35.53
#